data_AF-A0A673MRI5-F1
#
_entry.id   AF-A0A673MRI5-F1
#
_cell.length_a   1.000
_cell.length_b   1.000
_cell.length_c   1.000
_cell.angle_alpha   90.00
_cell.angle_beta   90.00
_cell.angle_gamma   90.00
#
_symmetry.space_group_name_H-M   'P 1'
#
loop_
_entity.id
_entity.type
_entity.pdbx_description
1 polymer ?
#
loop_
_entity_poly.entity_id
_entity_poly.type
_entity_poly.pdbx_seq_one_letter_code
_entity_poly.pdbx_strand_id
1 'polypeptide(L)'
;MTQWERLQQLDTVYSQRAFDLYNRDEFPMEVRHYLAHWIEGQDWERASRDSSQAAFLFQVLLENLDNQFSRFAQEKDSFLLQRNFRRYKQNFQKYQEEPYTLATIINWFLVKEREILNDAELAQQVQTLQVQPAAVELESQRQVEKSLKDLKTKVEVMEHSIRCLEEQQDEFDFKYQTHLMDSCTEEEKKMQVEGLQKMLNALDKCRRNFLSDISAMLDAADVLRSALIDEELVDWKRRQQKSCIGAPDDTSLEHLEKWFTQIIECMFQLQKFLQKLDELVGKMTYDNDPILVRKPPLKSRVDTLLTHLIKSSFVVETQPSMPQGRGPLVLRTNVQFSVKVRLLYKVSELNHVMKVTVSVNKFRKFNVLGTLSKALNMAESMNGGMVADFRHLVSLSSVSLNILPNKLSLSVTEELHRITFQTQFDYQGLSVPLETSSLPVVVVSNSSQQQSAWASVLWFNMLCSDPKNVKFFETSPAATWPQFGEMLSWQFLSCGKRGLDSDQLETLAIKLFGKQQSYDSCKISWTKFSKENLPDTNFTLWVWLDGILTLVKLYLSDLWSDGSIMGFVSKGKERLLLKKKQNGTFLLRFSESIKDGGITFSWVQYANDGTPSVQTVKPFTSTDLKQIALPDILCNFRIMVAENIPVNPLCYLYPNTPKDQAFGKYYSEKTGDPPFSDAGDDDLLLQVFEKSPMLSSSTTDDDMLNSILDSDSECTVPDAFPPTAPHISPSCLQHNFSESPLDIFADALSPDIDVNVTLHEFINSPDILNGINLRMLPEESDDFVLDSGLIQDLGYPNIPLTP
;
A
#
# COMPACT_ATOMS: atom_id res chain seq x y z
N MET A 1 -23.75 17.46 -24.44
CA MET A 1 -22.81 16.64 -23.67
C MET A 1 -22.71 15.29 -24.32
N THR A 2 -21.54 14.95 -24.85
CA THR A 2 -21.26 13.63 -25.47
C THR A 2 -21.30 12.48 -24.46
N GLN A 3 -21.38 11.24 -24.95
CA GLN A 3 -21.14 10.03 -24.16
C GLN A 3 -19.74 10.07 -23.54
N TRP A 4 -18.75 10.59 -24.29
CA TRP A 4 -17.39 10.82 -23.82
C TRP A 4 -17.27 11.81 -22.65
N GLU A 5 -17.89 12.99 -22.75
CA GLU A 5 -17.90 13.98 -21.67
C GLU A 5 -18.53 13.43 -20.38
N ARG A 6 -19.51 12.53 -20.48
CA ARG A 6 -20.11 11.86 -19.30
C ARG A 6 -19.14 10.88 -18.64
N LEU A 7 -18.41 10.07 -19.42
CA LEU A 7 -17.40 9.14 -18.90
C LEU A 7 -16.28 9.88 -18.16
N GLN A 8 -15.88 11.06 -18.65
CA GLN A 8 -14.88 11.92 -18.02
C GLN A 8 -15.33 12.55 -16.68
N GLN A 9 -16.63 12.48 -16.36
CA GLN A 9 -17.22 13.01 -15.12
C GLN A 9 -17.52 11.92 -14.08
N LEU A 10 -17.12 10.66 -14.34
CA LEU A 10 -17.35 9.53 -13.43
C LEU A 10 -16.35 9.47 -12.27
N ASP A 11 -16.82 8.96 -11.14
CA ASP A 11 -16.00 8.69 -9.97
C ASP A 11 -14.87 7.69 -10.26
N THR A 12 -13.82 7.74 -9.44
CA THR A 12 -12.52 7.05 -9.65
C THR A 12 -12.64 5.58 -10.02
N VAL A 13 -13.57 4.82 -9.43
CA VAL A 13 -13.79 3.39 -9.72
C VAL A 13 -14.27 3.16 -11.15
N TYR A 14 -15.24 3.96 -11.62
CA TYR A 14 -15.80 3.83 -12.97
C TYR A 14 -14.90 4.48 -14.02
N SER A 15 -14.20 5.56 -13.64
CA SER A 15 -13.14 6.18 -14.44
C SER A 15 -12.00 5.17 -14.70
N GLN A 16 -11.54 4.44 -13.67
CA GLN A 16 -10.55 3.36 -13.83
C GLN A 16 -11.07 2.25 -14.76
N ARG A 17 -12.32 1.81 -14.62
CA ARG A 17 -12.94 0.82 -15.54
C ARG A 17 -13.04 1.34 -16.99
N ALA A 18 -13.20 2.65 -17.19
CA ALA A 18 -13.13 3.28 -18.50
C ALA A 18 -11.69 3.34 -19.06
N PHE A 19 -10.67 3.60 -18.23
CA PHE A 19 -9.27 3.46 -18.66
C PHE A 19 -8.93 2.01 -19.01
N ASP A 20 -9.37 1.03 -18.21
CA ASP A 20 -9.12 -0.40 -18.46
C ASP A 20 -9.79 -0.92 -19.75
N LEU A 21 -10.90 -0.31 -20.19
CA LEU A 21 -11.50 -0.57 -21.50
C LEU A 21 -10.55 -0.19 -22.66
N TYR A 22 -9.80 0.91 -22.51
CA TYR A 22 -8.88 1.46 -23.52
C TYR A 22 -7.43 0.98 -23.39
N ASN A 23 -7.12 0.08 -22.44
CA ASN A 23 -5.79 -0.53 -22.29
C ASN A 23 -5.39 -1.51 -23.42
N ARG A 24 -6.25 -1.73 -24.42
CA ARG A 24 -6.01 -2.58 -25.60
C ARG A 24 -5.78 -1.73 -26.84
N ASP A 25 -4.71 -2.01 -27.59
CA ASP A 25 -4.32 -1.36 -28.87
C ASP A 25 -5.33 -1.58 -30.04
N GLU A 26 -6.54 -2.04 -29.73
CA GLU A 26 -7.64 -2.31 -30.68
C GLU A 26 -8.31 -1.00 -31.17
N PHE A 27 -8.52 -0.02 -30.27
CA PHE A 27 -9.07 1.30 -30.63
C PHE A 27 -8.46 2.43 -29.76
N PRO A 28 -7.64 3.35 -30.33
CA PRO A 28 -6.91 4.33 -29.53
C PRO A 28 -7.79 5.38 -28.81
N MET A 29 -7.49 5.61 -27.53
CA MET A 29 -8.24 6.54 -26.67
C MET A 29 -8.22 7.98 -27.19
N GLU A 30 -7.13 8.45 -27.79
CA GLU A 30 -7.09 9.82 -28.34
C GLU A 30 -7.95 9.96 -29.60
N VAL A 31 -8.09 8.91 -30.41
CA VAL A 31 -9.02 8.89 -31.54
C VAL A 31 -10.45 8.97 -31.03
N ARG A 32 -10.79 8.18 -30.01
CA ARG A 32 -12.08 8.25 -29.30
C ARG A 32 -12.36 9.65 -28.76
N HIS A 33 -11.35 10.31 -28.19
CA HIS A 33 -11.43 11.65 -27.60
C HIS A 33 -11.63 12.75 -28.66
N TYR A 34 -10.68 12.93 -29.57
CA TYR A 34 -10.70 14.06 -30.51
C TYR A 34 -11.76 13.90 -31.62
N LEU A 35 -12.26 12.69 -31.88
CA LEU A 35 -13.38 12.45 -32.80
C LEU A 35 -14.70 12.12 -32.08
N ALA A 36 -14.79 12.28 -30.76
CA ALA A 36 -15.94 11.84 -29.96
C ALA A 36 -17.31 12.21 -30.55
N HIS A 37 -17.50 13.49 -30.88
CA HIS A 37 -18.74 14.01 -31.43
C HIS A 37 -19.07 13.45 -32.83
N TRP A 38 -18.07 13.15 -33.67
CA TRP A 38 -18.30 12.50 -34.96
C TRP A 38 -18.62 11.02 -34.78
N ILE A 39 -17.83 10.30 -33.97
CA ILE A 39 -18.00 8.87 -33.69
C ILE A 39 -19.40 8.60 -33.13
N GLU A 40 -19.83 9.33 -32.11
CA GLU A 40 -21.15 9.16 -31.48
C GLU A 40 -22.32 9.53 -32.40
N GLY A 41 -22.06 10.26 -33.48
CA GLY A 41 -23.05 10.64 -34.49
C GLY A 41 -23.29 9.60 -35.60
N GLN A 42 -22.55 8.47 -35.63
CA GLN A 42 -22.69 7.45 -36.67
C GLN A 42 -23.43 6.19 -36.19
N ASP A 43 -24.19 5.57 -37.10
CA ASP A 43 -24.85 4.27 -36.90
C ASP A 43 -23.86 3.10 -37.09
N TRP A 44 -23.05 2.85 -36.07
CA TRP A 44 -22.09 1.73 -36.06
C TRP A 44 -22.75 0.35 -35.96
N GLU A 45 -23.96 0.25 -35.40
CA GLU A 45 -24.69 -1.02 -35.37
C GLU A 45 -25.06 -1.46 -36.79
N ARG A 46 -25.63 -0.57 -37.60
CA ARG A 46 -25.86 -0.85 -39.02
C ARG A 46 -24.55 -1.10 -39.76
N ALA A 47 -23.51 -0.30 -39.52
CA ALA A 47 -22.22 -0.48 -40.19
C ALA A 47 -21.55 -1.84 -39.87
N SER A 48 -21.79 -2.44 -38.69
CA SER A 48 -21.35 -3.81 -38.39
C SER A 48 -22.04 -4.90 -39.24
N ARG A 49 -23.14 -4.58 -39.94
CA ARG A 49 -23.95 -5.51 -40.75
C ARG A 49 -23.98 -5.16 -42.25
N ASP A 50 -23.67 -3.93 -42.61
CA ASP A 50 -23.74 -3.37 -43.96
C ASP A 50 -22.34 -2.95 -44.44
N SER A 51 -21.71 -3.79 -45.26
CA SER A 51 -20.36 -3.55 -45.79
C SER A 51 -20.24 -2.24 -46.57
N SER A 52 -21.32 -1.80 -47.25
CA SER A 52 -21.31 -0.54 -47.99
C SER A 52 -21.29 0.68 -47.06
N GLN A 53 -22.07 0.62 -45.98
CA GLN A 53 -22.06 1.62 -44.91
C GLN A 53 -20.72 1.62 -44.15
N ALA A 54 -20.15 0.45 -43.90
CA ALA A 54 -18.85 0.30 -43.24
C ALA A 54 -17.71 0.93 -44.05
N ALA A 55 -17.64 0.64 -45.36
CA ALA A 55 -16.65 1.21 -46.26
C ALA A 55 -16.78 2.73 -46.37
N PHE A 56 -18.00 3.27 -46.41
CA PHE A 56 -18.25 4.71 -46.38
C PHE A 56 -17.76 5.36 -45.08
N LEU A 57 -18.17 4.85 -43.91
CA LEU A 57 -17.76 5.40 -42.62
C LEU A 57 -16.24 5.27 -42.38
N PHE A 58 -15.60 4.23 -42.92
CA PHE A 58 -14.14 4.07 -42.86
C PHE A 58 -13.39 5.18 -43.61
N GLN A 59 -13.82 5.53 -44.83
CA GLN A 59 -13.19 6.64 -45.57
C GLN A 59 -13.40 7.98 -44.85
N VAL A 60 -14.60 8.22 -44.31
CA VAL A 60 -14.90 9.44 -43.52
C VAL A 60 -14.11 9.47 -42.19
N LEU A 61 -13.82 8.33 -41.57
CA LEU A 61 -12.90 8.25 -40.42
C LEU A 61 -11.47 8.65 -40.82
N LEU A 62 -10.95 8.14 -41.94
CA LEU A 62 -9.61 8.50 -42.42
C LEU A 62 -9.49 9.99 -42.77
N GLU A 63 -10.54 10.58 -43.37
CA GLU A 63 -10.62 12.02 -43.64
C GLU A 63 -10.66 12.85 -42.34
N ASN A 64 -11.43 12.41 -41.34
CA ASN A 64 -11.45 13.05 -40.02
C ASN A 64 -10.10 13.00 -39.29
N LEU A 65 -9.33 11.92 -39.45
CA LEU A 65 -7.96 11.81 -38.92
C LEU A 65 -7.00 12.78 -39.62
N ASP A 66 -7.10 12.96 -40.94
CA ASP A 66 -6.32 13.97 -41.68
C ASP A 66 -6.70 15.40 -41.27
N ASN A 67 -8.00 15.66 -41.04
CA ASN A 67 -8.50 16.96 -40.58
C ASN A 67 -7.97 17.30 -39.17
N GLN A 68 -7.93 16.33 -38.23
CA GLN A 68 -7.33 16.56 -36.91
C GLN A 68 -5.80 16.69 -36.98
N PHE A 69 -5.11 15.86 -37.79
CA PHE A 69 -3.67 16.01 -38.05
C PHE A 69 -3.33 17.42 -38.59
N SER A 70 -4.18 17.95 -39.48
CA SER A 70 -4.01 19.28 -40.09
C SER A 70 -4.28 20.44 -39.12
N ARG A 71 -5.08 20.22 -38.07
CA ARG A 71 -5.27 21.17 -36.95
C ARG A 71 -4.07 21.16 -36.02
N PHE A 72 -3.64 19.97 -35.57
CA PHE A 72 -2.44 19.83 -34.75
C PHE A 72 -1.21 20.44 -35.44
N ALA A 73 -1.06 20.29 -36.76
CA ALA A 73 0.01 20.90 -37.55
C ALA A 73 0.07 22.45 -37.50
N GLN A 74 -0.95 23.13 -36.97
CA GLN A 74 -0.99 24.59 -36.79
C GLN A 74 -0.68 25.02 -35.34
N GLU A 75 -0.71 24.08 -34.39
CA GLU A 75 -0.43 24.29 -32.97
C GLU A 75 1.05 24.01 -32.67
N LYS A 76 1.69 24.87 -31.86
CA LYS A 76 3.16 24.80 -31.65
C LYS A 76 3.65 23.61 -30.81
N ASP A 77 2.82 23.14 -29.88
CA ASP A 77 3.22 22.16 -28.86
C ASP A 77 2.60 20.76 -29.09
N SER A 78 1.95 20.56 -30.24
CA SER A 78 1.15 19.36 -30.59
C SER A 78 1.95 18.19 -31.17
N PHE A 79 3.28 18.30 -31.31
CA PHE A 79 4.12 17.38 -32.11
C PHE A 79 3.91 15.89 -31.78
N LEU A 80 3.66 15.55 -30.51
CA LEU A 80 3.34 14.17 -30.09
C LEU A 80 1.99 13.70 -30.64
N LEU A 81 0.94 14.53 -30.58
CA LEU A 81 -0.38 14.24 -31.15
C LEU A 81 -0.30 14.12 -32.68
N GLN A 82 0.46 15.00 -33.35
CA GLN A 82 0.71 14.91 -34.79
C GLN A 82 1.35 13.56 -35.17
N ARG A 83 2.35 13.11 -34.41
CA ARG A 83 2.97 11.77 -34.59
C ARG A 83 1.96 10.64 -34.34
N ASN A 84 1.20 10.72 -33.25
CA ASN A 84 0.24 9.69 -32.86
C ASN A 84 -0.90 9.55 -33.88
N PHE A 85 -1.52 10.64 -34.33
CA PHE A 85 -2.60 10.59 -35.33
C PHE A 85 -2.12 10.04 -36.68
N ARG A 86 -0.88 10.32 -37.09
CA ARG A 86 -0.27 9.69 -38.27
C ARG A 86 -0.12 8.17 -38.10
N ARG A 87 0.32 7.70 -36.91
CA ARG A 87 0.39 6.26 -36.57
C ARG A 87 -1.00 5.64 -36.52
N TYR A 88 -2.01 6.30 -35.96
CA TYR A 88 -3.37 5.77 -35.87
C TYR A 88 -4.00 5.60 -37.25
N LYS A 89 -3.80 6.57 -38.17
CA LYS A 89 -4.22 6.41 -39.57
C LYS A 89 -3.58 5.18 -40.22
N GLN A 90 -2.28 4.96 -40.02
CA GLN A 90 -1.57 3.77 -40.52
C GLN A 90 -2.09 2.47 -39.87
N ASN A 91 -2.32 2.45 -38.56
CA ASN A 91 -2.89 1.31 -37.85
C ASN A 91 -4.30 0.94 -38.36
N PHE A 92 -5.12 1.92 -38.76
CA PHE A 92 -6.46 1.67 -39.30
C PHE A 92 -6.45 1.16 -40.75
N GLN A 93 -5.38 1.37 -41.53
CA GLN A 93 -5.29 0.85 -42.91
C GLN A 93 -5.35 -0.70 -42.97
N LYS A 94 -5.06 -1.42 -41.88
CA LYS A 94 -5.26 -2.87 -41.80
C LYS A 94 -6.72 -3.31 -41.95
N TYR A 95 -7.68 -2.41 -41.73
CA TYR A 95 -9.12 -2.66 -41.91
C TYR A 95 -9.64 -2.20 -43.28
N GLN A 96 -8.77 -1.82 -44.22
CA GLN A 96 -9.20 -1.33 -45.54
C GLN A 96 -9.94 -2.40 -46.36
N GLU A 97 -9.53 -3.66 -46.25
CA GLU A 97 -10.18 -4.80 -46.92
C GLU A 97 -11.43 -5.29 -46.15
N GLU A 98 -11.47 -5.11 -44.82
CA GLU A 98 -12.61 -5.47 -43.96
C GLU A 98 -13.10 -4.32 -43.04
N PRO A 99 -13.74 -3.27 -43.59
CA PRO A 99 -14.19 -2.12 -42.81
C PRO A 99 -15.24 -2.46 -41.73
N TYR A 100 -16.03 -3.53 -41.96
CA TYR A 100 -17.07 -3.98 -41.04
C TYR A 100 -16.49 -4.49 -39.70
N THR A 101 -15.27 -5.03 -39.72
CA THR A 101 -14.54 -5.45 -38.52
C THR A 101 -14.23 -4.26 -37.62
N LEU A 102 -13.78 -3.12 -38.18
CA LEU A 102 -13.56 -1.89 -37.42
C LEU A 102 -14.88 -1.28 -36.93
N ALA A 103 -15.94 -1.27 -37.75
CA ALA A 103 -17.26 -0.81 -37.32
C ALA A 103 -17.81 -1.64 -36.14
N THR A 104 -17.56 -2.95 -36.13
CA THR A 104 -17.91 -3.86 -35.02
C THR A 104 -17.13 -3.52 -33.75
N ILE A 105 -15.83 -3.26 -33.85
CA ILE A 105 -14.98 -2.82 -32.73
C ILE A 105 -15.51 -1.49 -32.15
N ILE A 106 -15.71 -0.47 -32.99
CA ILE A 106 -16.18 0.86 -32.52
C ILE A 106 -17.57 0.75 -31.87
N ASN A 107 -18.49 -0.04 -32.43
CA ASN A 107 -19.79 -0.31 -31.80
C ASN A 107 -19.64 -0.98 -30.43
N TRP A 108 -18.76 -1.99 -30.31
CA TRP A 108 -18.51 -2.69 -29.05
C TRP A 108 -17.98 -1.74 -27.96
N PHE A 109 -17.00 -0.89 -28.28
CA PHE A 109 -16.50 0.14 -27.36
C PHE A 109 -17.63 1.09 -26.91
N LEU A 110 -18.43 1.62 -27.84
CA LEU A 110 -19.57 2.49 -27.52
C LEU A 110 -20.66 1.81 -26.69
N VAL A 111 -20.85 0.49 -26.81
CA VAL A 111 -21.74 -0.30 -25.95
C VAL A 111 -21.15 -0.50 -24.56
N LYS A 112 -19.86 -0.84 -24.44
CA LYS A 112 -19.19 -1.01 -23.13
C LYS A 112 -19.11 0.28 -22.33
N GLU A 113 -18.91 1.41 -23.00
CA GLU A 113 -19.06 2.73 -22.39
C GLU A 113 -20.46 2.97 -21.80
N ARG A 114 -21.53 2.56 -22.50
CA ARG A 114 -22.90 2.67 -21.98
C ARG A 114 -23.17 1.74 -20.81
N GLU A 115 -22.61 0.53 -20.82
CA GLU A 115 -22.66 -0.36 -19.64
C GLU A 115 -22.01 0.31 -18.42
N ILE A 116 -20.81 0.89 -18.57
CA ILE A 116 -20.10 1.59 -17.48
C ILE A 116 -20.91 2.78 -16.95
N LEU A 117 -21.51 3.58 -17.83
CA LEU A 117 -22.37 4.72 -17.45
C LEU A 117 -23.63 4.27 -16.69
N ASN A 118 -24.30 3.22 -17.16
CA ASN A 118 -25.51 2.67 -16.52
C ASN A 118 -25.19 2.07 -15.14
N ASP A 119 -24.07 1.34 -15.02
CA ASP A 119 -23.62 0.76 -13.76
C ASP A 119 -23.29 1.86 -12.72
N ALA A 120 -22.71 2.98 -13.17
CA ALA A 120 -22.42 4.14 -12.32
C ALA A 120 -23.70 4.85 -11.85
N GLU A 121 -24.66 5.08 -12.76
CA GLU A 121 -25.95 5.71 -12.41
C GLU A 121 -26.74 4.83 -11.41
N LEU A 122 -26.76 3.51 -11.62
CA LEU A 122 -27.37 2.56 -10.69
C LEU A 122 -26.69 2.59 -9.31
N ALA A 123 -25.36 2.62 -9.27
CA ALA A 123 -24.62 2.71 -8.01
C ALA A 123 -24.88 4.03 -7.27
N GLN A 124 -24.99 5.16 -7.98
CA GLN A 124 -25.33 6.46 -7.37
C GLN A 124 -26.75 6.45 -6.77
N GLN A 125 -27.72 5.80 -7.43
CA GLN A 125 -29.07 5.58 -6.89
C GLN A 125 -29.05 4.71 -5.62
N VAL A 126 -28.25 3.64 -5.60
CA VAL A 126 -28.07 2.79 -4.39
C VAL A 126 -27.35 3.53 -3.26
N GLN A 127 -26.33 4.33 -3.56
CA GLN A 127 -25.57 5.11 -2.58
C GLN A 127 -26.42 6.22 -1.96
N THR A 128 -27.37 6.78 -2.69
CA THR A 128 -28.38 7.72 -2.16
C THR A 128 -29.28 7.09 -1.08
N LEU A 129 -29.35 5.75 -1.02
CA LEU A 129 -30.11 5.00 -0.01
C LEU A 129 -29.26 4.47 1.17
N GLN A 130 -27.94 4.73 1.18
CA GLN A 130 -27.02 4.24 2.22
C GLN A 130 -26.03 5.31 2.70
N VAL A 131 -26.09 5.66 3.98
CA VAL A 131 -25.10 6.56 4.62
C VAL A 131 -23.77 5.83 4.77
N GLN A 132 -22.86 6.02 3.81
CA GLN A 132 -21.53 5.38 3.80
C GLN A 132 -20.50 6.16 4.62
N PRO A 133 -19.53 5.48 5.28
CA PRO A 133 -18.50 6.12 6.09
C PRO A 133 -17.55 7.04 5.30
N ALA A 134 -17.37 6.82 3.99
CA ALA A 134 -16.55 7.67 3.13
C ALA A 134 -17.02 9.14 3.08
N ALA A 135 -18.32 9.39 3.27
CA ALA A 135 -18.86 10.74 3.38
C ALA A 135 -18.46 11.45 4.69
N VAL A 136 -18.09 10.69 5.74
CA VAL A 136 -17.66 11.22 7.04
C VAL A 136 -16.17 11.57 7.02
N GLU A 137 -15.32 10.70 6.46
CA GLU A 137 -13.88 10.98 6.29
C GLU A 137 -13.66 12.25 5.44
N LEU A 138 -14.40 12.41 4.34
CA LEU A 138 -14.33 13.61 3.48
C LEU A 138 -14.77 14.89 4.21
N GLU A 139 -15.70 14.82 5.16
CA GLU A 139 -16.16 15.99 5.93
C GLU A 139 -15.22 16.35 7.08
N SER A 140 -14.56 15.37 7.72
CA SER A 140 -13.44 15.60 8.65
C SER A 140 -12.35 16.44 7.99
N GLN A 141 -11.88 15.98 6.83
CA GLN A 141 -10.79 16.62 6.09
C GLN A 141 -11.13 18.05 5.65
N ARG A 142 -12.38 18.31 5.24
CA ARG A 142 -12.89 19.67 4.97
C ARG A 142 -12.89 20.56 6.21
N GLN A 143 -13.27 20.04 7.37
CA GLN A 143 -13.30 20.80 8.62
C GLN A 143 -11.88 21.09 9.12
N VAL A 144 -10.91 20.20 8.89
CA VAL A 144 -9.47 20.45 9.09
C VAL A 144 -8.96 21.54 8.14
N GLU A 145 -9.18 21.41 6.82
CA GLU A 145 -8.78 22.40 5.80
C GLU A 145 -9.29 23.81 6.17
N LYS A 146 -10.58 23.92 6.53
CA LYS A 146 -11.23 25.17 6.92
C LYS A 146 -10.62 25.76 8.18
N SER A 147 -10.51 24.97 9.25
CA SER A 147 -9.97 25.44 10.53
C SER A 147 -8.51 25.90 10.42
N LEU A 148 -7.73 25.22 9.59
CA LEU A 148 -6.34 25.56 9.30
C LEU A 148 -6.22 26.83 8.45
N LYS A 149 -7.12 27.04 7.48
CA LYS A 149 -7.22 28.30 6.74
C LYS A 149 -7.62 29.47 7.64
N ASP A 150 -8.59 29.27 8.53
CA ASP A 150 -9.03 30.27 9.51
C ASP A 150 -7.92 30.63 10.51
N LEU A 151 -7.03 29.68 10.86
CA LEU A 151 -5.82 29.96 11.64
C LEU A 151 -4.81 30.78 10.83
N LYS A 152 -4.52 30.40 9.58
CA LYS A 152 -3.57 31.10 8.72
C LYS A 152 -3.95 32.56 8.50
N THR A 153 -5.21 32.86 8.21
CA THR A 153 -5.67 34.25 8.02
C THR A 153 -5.61 35.08 9.32
N LYS A 154 -5.72 34.47 10.51
CA LYS A 154 -5.46 35.18 11.78
C LYS A 154 -3.99 35.53 11.95
N VAL A 155 -3.07 34.63 11.57
CA VAL A 155 -1.63 34.89 11.57
C VAL A 155 -1.27 36.02 10.60
N GLU A 156 -1.82 36.02 9.39
CA GLU A 156 -1.65 37.07 8.38
C GLU A 156 -2.13 38.45 8.89
N VAL A 157 -3.31 38.51 9.53
CA VAL A 157 -3.82 39.74 10.18
C VAL A 157 -2.88 40.19 11.31
N MET A 158 -2.31 39.26 12.08
CA MET A 158 -1.40 39.62 13.17
C MET A 158 -0.01 40.09 12.73
N GLU A 159 0.46 39.73 11.54
CA GLU A 159 1.67 40.32 10.96
C GLU A 159 1.49 41.83 10.68
N HIS A 160 0.27 42.25 10.33
CA HIS A 160 -0.06 43.67 10.26
C HIS A 160 -0.17 44.29 11.66
N SER A 161 -0.82 43.60 12.62
CA SER A 161 -1.01 44.11 13.98
C SER A 161 0.29 44.37 14.73
N ILE A 162 1.31 43.50 14.59
CA ILE A 162 2.61 43.72 15.25
C ILE A 162 3.38 44.89 14.63
N ARG A 163 3.22 45.12 13.32
CA ARG A 163 3.80 46.26 12.61
C ARG A 163 3.20 47.58 13.09
N CYS A 164 1.87 47.65 13.23
CA CYS A 164 1.23 48.84 13.80
C CYS A 164 1.55 49.05 15.29
N LEU A 165 1.87 47.98 16.04
CA LEU A 165 2.34 48.10 17.43
C LEU A 165 3.76 48.67 17.49
N GLU A 166 4.64 48.29 16.57
CA GLU A 166 5.96 48.91 16.38
C GLU A 166 5.84 50.39 15.94
N GLU A 167 5.02 50.69 14.93
CA GLU A 167 4.75 52.06 14.46
C GLU A 167 4.24 52.97 15.58
N GLN A 168 3.28 52.50 16.40
CA GLN A 168 2.76 53.24 17.56
C GLN A 168 3.81 53.46 18.65
N GLN A 169 4.75 52.52 18.81
CA GLN A 169 5.83 52.62 19.79
C GLN A 169 6.93 53.58 19.33
N ASP A 170 7.30 53.54 18.07
CA ASP A 170 8.29 54.44 17.49
C ASP A 170 7.74 55.87 17.37
N GLU A 171 6.43 56.06 17.13
CA GLU A 171 5.74 57.35 17.25
C GLU A 171 5.72 57.88 18.71
N PHE A 172 5.52 56.99 19.70
CA PHE A 172 5.60 57.36 21.11
C PHE A 172 7.01 57.80 21.50
N ASP A 173 8.04 57.01 21.17
CA ASP A 173 9.42 57.35 21.51
C ASP A 173 9.84 58.67 20.86
N PHE A 174 9.58 58.87 19.56
CA PHE A 174 9.88 60.12 18.88
C PHE A 174 9.28 61.36 19.60
N LYS A 175 8.02 61.27 20.03
CA LYS A 175 7.36 62.35 20.79
C LYS A 175 7.90 62.50 22.21
N TYR A 176 8.28 61.40 22.85
CA TYR A 176 8.86 61.40 24.20
C TYR A 176 10.27 62.02 24.20
N GLN A 177 11.14 61.65 23.25
CA GLN A 177 12.45 62.28 23.06
C GLN A 177 12.31 63.77 22.69
N THR A 178 11.34 64.12 21.84
CA THR A 178 11.04 65.53 21.52
C THR A 178 10.68 66.33 22.78
N HIS A 179 9.75 65.82 23.61
CA HIS A 179 9.38 66.44 24.89
C HIS A 179 10.56 66.59 25.87
N LEU A 180 11.53 65.66 25.87
CA LEU A 180 12.74 65.77 26.70
C LEU A 180 13.72 66.87 26.23
N MET A 181 13.65 67.28 24.95
CA MET A 181 14.48 68.34 24.38
C MET A 181 13.80 69.71 24.36
N ASP A 182 12.48 69.77 24.54
CA ASP A 182 11.68 70.97 24.32
C ASP A 182 11.71 71.95 25.50
N SER A 183 11.67 73.25 25.20
CA SER A 183 11.76 74.35 26.20
C SER A 183 10.46 75.15 26.32
N CYS A 184 9.34 74.44 26.23
CA CYS A 184 7.97 74.95 26.33
C CYS A 184 7.60 75.48 27.74
N THR A 185 6.46 76.16 27.85
CA THR A 185 5.89 76.63 29.12
C THR A 185 5.27 75.48 29.94
N GLU A 186 5.07 75.70 31.24
CA GLU A 186 4.53 74.67 32.16
C GLU A 186 3.12 74.17 31.78
N GLU A 187 2.30 75.03 31.16
CA GLU A 187 0.94 74.70 30.74
C GLU A 187 0.95 73.84 29.47
N GLU A 188 1.87 74.12 28.54
CA GLU A 188 2.12 73.30 27.34
C GLU A 188 2.69 71.94 27.71
N LYS A 189 3.70 71.88 28.58
CA LYS A 189 4.26 70.62 29.11
C LYS A 189 3.19 69.72 29.71
N LYS A 190 2.30 70.28 30.53
CA LYS A 190 1.20 69.51 31.15
C LYS A 190 0.28 68.89 30.09
N MET A 191 -0.04 69.62 29.01
CA MET A 191 -0.87 69.09 27.93
C MET A 191 -0.12 68.04 27.08
N GLN A 192 1.19 68.21 26.87
CA GLN A 192 2.04 67.22 26.21
C GLN A 192 2.14 65.91 27.01
N VAL A 193 2.36 65.97 28.33
CA VAL A 193 2.40 64.80 29.23
C VAL A 193 1.06 64.05 29.25
N GLU A 194 -0.08 64.76 29.25
CA GLU A 194 -1.38 64.13 29.08
C GLU A 194 -1.54 63.42 27.72
N GLY A 195 -0.94 63.94 26.65
CA GLY A 195 -0.90 63.30 25.34
C GLY A 195 -0.06 62.02 25.36
N LEU A 196 1.14 62.08 25.91
CA LEU A 196 2.05 60.94 26.07
C LEU A 196 1.40 59.82 26.91
N GLN A 197 0.75 60.14 28.03
CA GLN A 197 0.05 59.14 28.84
C GLN A 197 -1.12 58.47 28.08
N LYS A 198 -1.84 59.22 27.23
CA LYS A 198 -2.90 58.65 26.37
C LYS A 198 -2.32 57.69 25.32
N MET A 199 -1.16 58.01 24.74
CA MET A 199 -0.45 57.11 23.82
C MET A 199 0.08 55.85 24.53
N LEU A 200 0.71 55.99 25.70
CA LEU A 200 1.18 54.85 26.51
C LEU A 200 0.03 53.91 26.91
N ASN A 201 -1.11 54.46 27.34
CA ASN A 201 -2.30 53.66 27.67
C ASN A 201 -2.89 52.93 26.45
N ALA A 202 -2.79 53.51 25.25
CA ALA A 202 -3.21 52.85 24.00
C ALA A 202 -2.24 51.71 23.62
N LEU A 203 -0.93 51.96 23.73
CA LEU A 203 0.14 51.00 23.47
C LEU A 203 0.06 49.78 24.42
N ASP A 204 -0.17 50.01 25.72
CA ASP A 204 -0.42 48.94 26.70
C ASP A 204 -1.64 48.09 26.33
N LYS A 205 -2.76 48.74 25.95
CA LYS A 205 -3.96 48.04 25.47
C LYS A 205 -3.67 47.20 24.22
N CYS A 206 -2.92 47.73 23.25
CA CYS A 206 -2.49 47.00 22.06
C CYS A 206 -1.61 45.78 22.43
N ARG A 207 -0.63 45.93 23.32
CA ARG A 207 0.18 44.81 23.84
C ARG A 207 -0.69 43.75 24.55
N ARG A 208 -1.64 44.14 25.40
CA ARG A 208 -2.57 43.21 26.09
C ARG A 208 -3.46 42.44 25.12
N ASN A 209 -3.99 43.11 24.09
CA ASN A 209 -4.80 42.48 23.04
C ASN A 209 -3.96 41.47 22.25
N PHE A 210 -2.82 41.89 21.70
CA PHE A 210 -1.94 41.05 20.88
C PHE A 210 -1.50 39.76 21.60
N LEU A 211 -1.15 39.86 22.89
CA LEU A 211 -0.85 38.69 23.75
C LEU A 211 -2.06 37.79 24.04
N SER A 212 -3.28 38.32 23.93
CA SER A 212 -4.52 37.55 24.01
C SER A 212 -4.83 36.83 22.70
N ASP A 213 -4.58 37.48 21.56
CA ASP A 213 -4.78 36.91 20.23
C ASP A 213 -3.80 35.75 19.96
N ILE A 214 -2.54 35.87 20.40
CA ILE A 214 -1.59 34.74 20.45
C ILE A 214 -2.16 33.57 21.25
N SER A 215 -2.73 33.82 22.44
CA SER A 215 -3.30 32.75 23.26
C SER A 215 -4.44 32.03 22.54
N ALA A 216 -5.39 32.78 21.97
CA ALA A 216 -6.54 32.22 21.26
C ALA A 216 -6.15 31.45 19.98
N MET A 217 -5.07 31.84 19.30
CA MET A 217 -4.51 31.06 18.20
C MET A 217 -3.79 29.78 18.67
N LEU A 218 -3.13 29.80 19.83
CA LEU A 218 -2.54 28.60 20.42
C LEU A 218 -3.61 27.60 20.88
N ASP A 219 -4.75 28.08 21.37
CA ASP A 219 -5.92 27.24 21.66
C ASP A 219 -6.46 26.58 20.38
N ALA A 220 -6.61 27.36 19.29
CA ALA A 220 -7.04 26.82 17.99
C ALA A 220 -6.02 25.85 17.37
N ALA A 221 -4.72 26.13 17.50
CA ALA A 221 -3.64 25.29 17.00
C ALA A 221 -3.52 23.96 17.77
N ASP A 222 -3.86 23.93 19.06
CA ASP A 222 -3.86 22.71 19.88
C ASP A 222 -5.03 21.78 19.53
N VAL A 223 -6.21 22.35 19.24
CA VAL A 223 -7.36 21.59 18.69
C VAL A 223 -7.01 21.01 17.31
N LEU A 224 -6.45 21.81 16.41
CA LEU A 224 -5.96 21.35 15.10
C LEU A 224 -4.87 20.28 15.22
N ARG A 225 -3.95 20.43 16.18
CA ARG A 225 -2.90 19.44 16.47
C ARG A 225 -3.51 18.08 16.82
N SER A 226 -4.57 18.04 17.65
CA SER A 226 -5.20 16.76 17.98
C SER A 226 -5.90 16.11 16.80
N ALA A 227 -6.70 16.85 16.02
CA ALA A 227 -7.31 16.30 14.80
C ALA A 227 -6.24 15.78 13.81
N LEU A 228 -5.13 16.51 13.62
CA LEU A 228 -4.07 16.12 12.70
C LEU A 228 -3.21 14.94 13.17
N ILE A 229 -2.94 14.80 14.48
CA ILE A 229 -1.99 13.81 15.01
C ILE A 229 -2.69 12.58 15.59
N ASP A 230 -3.79 12.80 16.30
CA ASP A 230 -4.47 11.80 17.12
C ASP A 230 -5.61 11.10 16.33
N GLU A 231 -6.09 11.72 15.24
CA GLU A 231 -7.12 11.19 14.33
C GLU A 231 -6.52 10.94 12.92
N GLU A 232 -6.42 11.95 12.04
CA GLU A 232 -6.06 11.79 10.61
C GLU A 232 -4.72 11.06 10.37
N LEU A 233 -3.68 11.33 11.17
CA LEU A 233 -2.39 10.65 11.07
C LEU A 233 -2.42 9.21 11.64
N VAL A 234 -3.35 8.88 12.53
CA VAL A 234 -3.57 7.50 13.01
C VAL A 234 -4.30 6.70 11.93
N ASP A 235 -5.33 7.27 11.32
CA ASP A 235 -6.09 6.63 10.26
C ASP A 235 -5.26 6.46 8.97
N TRP A 236 -4.42 7.42 8.59
CA TRP A 236 -3.44 7.21 7.51
C TRP A 236 -2.46 6.08 7.83
N LYS A 237 -1.96 5.96 9.09
CA LYS A 237 -1.12 4.82 9.49
C LYS A 237 -1.88 3.50 9.39
N ARG A 238 -3.17 3.47 9.70
CA ARG A 238 -4.02 2.27 9.59
C ARG A 238 -4.34 1.91 8.14
N ARG A 239 -4.58 2.90 7.27
CA ARG A 239 -4.67 2.73 5.80
C ARG A 239 -3.36 2.22 5.22
N GLN A 240 -2.20 2.76 5.60
CA GLN A 240 -0.90 2.22 5.19
C GLN A 240 -0.71 0.77 5.67
N GLN A 241 -1.12 0.45 6.90
CA GLN A 241 -1.02 -0.90 7.46
C GLN A 241 -1.89 -1.92 6.70
N LYS A 242 -3.11 -1.55 6.31
CA LYS A 242 -4.01 -2.32 5.44
C LYS A 242 -3.44 -2.44 4.00
N SER A 243 -2.99 -1.34 3.41
CA SER A 243 -2.41 -1.31 2.06
C SER A 243 -1.14 -2.17 1.95
N CYS A 244 -0.32 -2.23 3.00
CA CYS A 244 0.81 -3.16 3.10
C CYS A 244 0.42 -4.65 3.04
N ILE A 245 -0.86 -5.01 3.26
CA ILE A 245 -1.38 -6.37 3.07
C ILE A 245 -2.35 -6.48 1.87
N GLY A 246 -2.30 -5.54 0.94
CA GLY A 246 -2.98 -5.59 -0.35
C GLY A 246 -4.33 -4.86 -0.43
N ALA A 247 -4.73 -4.13 0.62
CA ALA A 247 -5.94 -3.31 0.56
C ALA A 247 -5.82 -2.18 -0.48
N PRO A 248 -6.88 -1.86 -1.23
CA PRO A 248 -6.90 -0.78 -2.22
C PRO A 248 -7.08 0.62 -1.58
N ASP A 249 -6.56 0.81 -0.36
CA ASP A 249 -6.64 2.08 0.37
C ASP A 249 -5.64 3.10 -0.19
N ASP A 250 -6.07 4.36 -0.36
CA ASP A 250 -5.12 5.44 -0.67
C ASP A 250 -4.19 5.71 0.52
N THR A 251 -2.90 5.81 0.20
CA THR A 251 -1.81 6.06 1.14
C THR A 251 -1.05 7.36 0.81
N SER A 252 -1.56 8.19 -0.10
CA SER A 252 -1.02 9.51 -0.40
C SER A 252 -0.81 10.35 0.86
N LEU A 253 0.37 10.96 0.95
CA LEU A 253 0.77 11.85 2.04
C LEU A 253 0.56 13.33 1.72
N GLU A 254 0.01 13.69 0.56
CA GLU A 254 -0.03 15.07 0.07
C GLU A 254 -0.91 15.99 0.92
N HIS A 255 -2.09 15.52 1.30
CA HIS A 255 -3.00 16.24 2.20
C HIS A 255 -2.36 16.46 3.59
N LEU A 256 -1.75 15.41 4.15
CA LEU A 256 -1.03 15.52 5.42
C LEU A 256 0.19 16.44 5.31
N GLU A 257 1.01 16.36 4.26
CA GLU A 257 2.15 17.27 4.04
C GLU A 257 1.69 18.73 3.89
N LYS A 258 0.58 18.97 3.17
CA LYS A 258 -0.06 20.29 3.03
C LYS A 258 -0.56 20.85 4.38
N TRP A 259 -1.12 20.02 5.26
CA TRP A 259 -1.61 20.46 6.57
C TRP A 259 -0.49 20.63 7.59
N PHE A 260 0.41 19.64 7.72
CA PHE A 260 1.57 19.70 8.60
C PHE A 260 2.49 20.87 8.25
N THR A 261 2.73 21.14 6.96
CA THR A 261 3.53 22.30 6.54
C THR A 261 2.89 23.61 6.98
N GLN A 262 1.62 23.84 6.64
CA GLN A 262 0.95 25.11 6.98
C GLN A 262 0.77 25.35 8.49
N ILE A 263 0.45 24.33 9.30
CA ILE A 263 0.32 24.53 10.75
C ILE A 263 1.69 24.80 11.39
N ILE A 264 2.76 24.12 10.95
CA ILE A 264 4.11 24.35 11.47
C ILE A 264 4.64 25.74 11.01
N GLU A 265 4.36 26.15 9.77
CA GLU A 265 4.61 27.53 9.30
C GLU A 265 3.91 28.57 10.21
N CYS A 266 2.62 28.39 10.49
CA CYS A 266 1.88 29.27 11.40
C CYS A 266 2.53 29.33 12.79
N MET A 267 2.92 28.18 13.35
CA MET A 267 3.58 28.11 14.66
C MET A 267 4.96 28.78 14.68
N PHE A 268 5.75 28.69 13.60
CA PHE A 268 6.99 29.47 13.46
C PHE A 268 6.73 30.98 13.35
N GLN A 269 5.66 31.41 12.67
CA GLN A 269 5.28 32.84 12.68
C GLN A 269 4.85 33.32 14.07
N LEU A 270 4.15 32.50 14.86
CA LEU A 270 3.87 32.83 16.27
C LEU A 270 5.17 32.94 17.10
N GLN A 271 6.15 32.07 16.84
CA GLN A 271 7.47 32.15 17.48
C GLN A 271 8.20 33.45 17.11
N LYS A 272 8.14 33.88 15.86
CA LYS A 272 8.69 35.17 15.37
C LYS A 272 7.97 36.38 15.95
N PHE A 273 6.63 36.36 16.04
CA PHE A 273 5.89 37.42 16.72
C PHE A 273 6.32 37.54 18.19
N LEU A 274 6.51 36.42 18.89
CA LEU A 274 7.06 36.44 20.24
C LEU A 274 8.50 36.98 20.27
N GLN A 275 9.38 36.59 19.35
CA GLN A 275 10.75 37.16 19.25
C GLN A 275 10.73 38.68 19.03
N LYS A 276 9.89 39.17 18.11
CA LYS A 276 9.76 40.60 17.83
C LYS A 276 9.25 41.41 19.04
N LEU A 277 8.49 40.78 19.95
CA LEU A 277 8.15 41.40 21.24
C LEU A 277 9.35 41.54 22.20
N ASP A 278 10.46 40.80 22.05
CA ASP A 278 11.71 41.12 22.78
C ASP A 278 12.33 42.42 22.27
N GLU A 279 12.40 42.62 20.95
CA GLU A 279 12.91 43.85 20.36
C GLU A 279 12.12 45.07 20.83
N LEU A 280 10.79 44.95 20.87
CA LEU A 280 9.91 46.04 21.34
C LEU A 280 10.01 46.27 22.85
N VAL A 281 10.25 45.25 23.67
CA VAL A 281 10.58 45.43 25.10
C VAL A 281 11.96 46.07 25.29
N GLY A 282 12.94 45.68 24.46
CA GLY A 282 14.30 46.24 24.46
C GLY A 282 14.35 47.70 24.03
N LYS A 283 13.49 48.13 23.09
CA LYS A 283 13.21 49.54 22.80
C LYS A 283 12.53 50.25 23.98
N MET A 284 11.49 49.65 24.57
CA MET A 284 10.66 50.28 25.62
C MET A 284 9.92 49.29 26.52
N THR A 285 10.03 49.46 27.83
CA THR A 285 9.22 48.78 28.85
C THR A 285 8.81 49.73 29.99
N TYR A 286 7.92 49.29 30.87
CA TYR A 286 7.31 50.08 31.94
C TYR A 286 6.74 49.19 33.06
N ASP A 287 6.37 49.79 34.20
CA ASP A 287 5.81 49.05 35.33
C ASP A 287 4.53 48.29 34.95
N ASN A 288 4.54 46.97 35.16
CA ASN A 288 3.47 46.03 34.80
C ASN A 288 3.23 45.86 33.29
N ASP A 289 4.28 46.05 32.46
CA ASP A 289 4.32 45.67 31.05
C ASP A 289 3.80 44.23 30.84
N PRO A 290 2.70 44.05 30.08
CA PRO A 290 2.07 42.75 29.92
C PRO A 290 2.95 41.75 29.16
N ILE A 291 3.92 42.21 28.37
CA ILE A 291 4.82 41.31 27.63
C ILE A 291 5.69 40.52 28.62
N LEU A 292 6.37 41.20 29.54
CA LEU A 292 7.26 40.57 30.53
C LEU A 292 6.58 39.44 31.32
N VAL A 293 5.30 39.63 31.67
CA VAL A 293 4.53 38.67 32.47
C VAL A 293 3.88 37.57 31.63
N ARG A 294 3.25 37.90 30.49
CA ARG A 294 2.44 36.91 29.72
C ARG A 294 3.25 36.16 28.66
N LYS A 295 4.36 36.70 28.18
CA LYS A 295 5.15 36.06 27.10
C LYS A 295 5.78 34.71 27.50
N PRO A 296 6.44 34.54 28.67
CA PRO A 296 7.12 33.29 28.99
C PRO A 296 6.26 32.01 28.87
N PRO A 297 5.03 31.95 29.42
CA PRO A 297 4.17 30.77 29.24
C PRO A 297 3.68 30.61 27.78
N LEU A 298 3.43 31.69 27.05
CA LEU A 298 3.05 31.62 25.63
C LEU A 298 4.20 31.04 24.77
N LYS A 299 5.45 31.44 25.02
CA LYS A 299 6.62 30.86 24.35
C LYS A 299 6.78 29.37 24.67
N SER A 300 6.68 28.99 25.95
CA SER A 300 6.75 27.58 26.35
C SER A 300 5.66 26.72 25.67
N ARG A 301 4.44 27.25 25.50
CA ARG A 301 3.36 26.59 24.77
C ARG A 301 3.63 26.49 23.26
N VAL A 302 4.14 27.56 22.62
CA VAL A 302 4.60 27.53 21.21
C VAL A 302 5.63 26.43 21.01
N ASP A 303 6.73 26.46 21.78
CA ASP A 303 7.86 25.55 21.60
C ASP A 303 7.44 24.08 21.85
N THR A 304 6.50 23.83 22.77
CA THR A 304 5.95 22.49 23.07
C THR A 304 5.08 21.96 21.93
N LEU A 305 4.11 22.75 21.44
CA LEU A 305 3.23 22.37 20.33
C LEU A 305 4.04 22.13 19.04
N LEU A 306 4.99 23.03 18.76
CA LEU A 306 5.91 22.95 17.62
C LEU A 306 6.77 21.67 17.69
N THR A 307 7.33 21.35 18.85
CA THR A 307 8.09 20.10 19.08
C THR A 307 7.22 18.85 18.84
N HIS A 308 5.94 18.87 19.25
CA HIS A 308 5.03 17.73 19.07
C HIS A 308 4.62 17.52 17.61
N LEU A 309 4.33 18.61 16.90
CA LEU A 309 4.02 18.60 15.46
C LEU A 309 5.20 18.08 14.64
N ILE A 310 6.41 18.60 14.86
CA ILE A 310 7.60 18.21 14.10
C ILE A 310 7.96 16.73 14.37
N LYS A 311 7.90 16.26 15.63
CA LYS A 311 8.12 14.84 15.95
C LYS A 311 7.11 13.91 15.27
N SER A 312 5.84 14.33 15.18
CA SER A 312 4.78 13.54 14.53
C SER A 312 4.86 13.58 13.00
N SER A 313 5.50 14.61 12.44
CA SER A 313 5.69 14.79 10.99
C SER A 313 6.70 13.83 10.35
N PHE A 314 7.49 13.08 11.14
CA PHE A 314 8.51 12.16 10.61
C PHE A 314 7.98 10.73 10.53
N VAL A 315 7.75 10.24 9.30
CA VAL A 315 7.05 8.99 9.02
C VAL A 315 7.80 8.08 8.05
N VAL A 316 7.52 6.78 8.12
CA VAL A 316 7.92 5.82 7.08
C VAL A 316 6.86 5.87 5.99
N GLU A 317 7.20 6.39 4.81
CA GLU A 317 6.28 6.56 3.67
C GLU A 317 6.14 5.24 2.88
N THR A 318 7.24 4.52 2.66
CA THR A 318 7.24 3.20 2.02
C THR A 318 7.92 2.21 2.95
N GLN A 319 7.15 1.23 3.45
CA GLN A 319 7.61 0.24 4.41
C GLN A 319 8.68 -0.70 3.82
N PRO A 320 9.53 -1.32 4.67
CA PRO A 320 10.62 -2.19 4.21
C PRO A 320 10.16 -3.29 3.24
N SER A 321 10.74 -3.35 2.05
CA SER A 321 10.34 -4.29 1.00
C SER A 321 11.53 -4.77 0.15
N MET A 322 11.44 -5.97 -0.43
CA MET A 322 12.45 -6.52 -1.33
C MET A 322 11.87 -6.68 -2.74
N PRO A 323 12.62 -6.39 -3.82
CA PRO A 323 12.18 -6.66 -5.20
C PRO A 323 11.89 -8.14 -5.50
N GLN A 324 12.43 -9.07 -4.70
CA GLN A 324 12.20 -10.51 -4.76
C GLN A 324 11.46 -11.05 -3.51
N GLY A 325 10.68 -10.21 -2.83
CA GLY A 325 9.83 -10.62 -1.70
C GLY A 325 8.46 -11.13 -2.15
N ARG A 326 7.81 -11.96 -1.32
CA ARG A 326 6.37 -12.28 -1.44
C ARG A 326 5.48 -11.03 -1.26
N GLY A 327 5.90 -10.10 -0.42
CA GLY A 327 5.26 -8.83 -0.11
C GLY A 327 6.19 -7.94 0.73
N PRO A 328 5.74 -6.75 1.19
CA PRO A 328 6.49 -5.92 2.13
C PRO A 328 6.61 -6.59 3.52
N LEU A 329 7.44 -6.03 4.39
CA LEU A 329 7.70 -6.46 5.78
C LEU A 329 8.32 -7.86 5.95
N VAL A 330 8.39 -8.68 4.90
CA VAL A 330 9.19 -9.93 4.86
C VAL A 330 10.56 -9.61 4.26
N LEU A 331 11.61 -9.75 5.06
CA LEU A 331 13.01 -9.50 4.65
C LEU A 331 13.81 -10.80 4.68
N ARG A 332 14.71 -11.01 3.71
CA ARG A 332 15.63 -12.15 3.68
C ARG A 332 17.06 -11.71 4.00
N THR A 333 17.77 -12.46 4.84
CA THR A 333 19.19 -12.20 5.13
C THR A 333 20.03 -12.24 3.86
N ASN A 334 21.03 -11.36 3.77
CA ASN A 334 21.94 -11.21 2.62
C ASN A 334 21.24 -10.73 1.32
N VAL A 335 20.06 -10.11 1.40
CA VAL A 335 19.33 -9.53 0.26
C VAL A 335 19.18 -8.03 0.45
N GLN A 336 19.24 -7.28 -0.66
CA GLN A 336 18.93 -5.85 -0.66
C GLN A 336 17.43 -5.60 -0.49
N PHE A 337 17.09 -4.72 0.45
CA PHE A 337 15.75 -4.21 0.66
C PHE A 337 15.74 -2.68 0.59
N SER A 338 14.57 -2.14 0.26
CA SER A 338 14.31 -0.71 0.18
C SER A 338 13.36 -0.24 1.28
N VAL A 339 13.52 1.00 1.74
CA VAL A 339 12.61 1.67 2.69
C VAL A 339 12.72 3.19 2.50
N LYS A 340 11.58 3.88 2.55
CA LYS A 340 11.48 5.33 2.28
C LYS A 340 10.90 6.03 3.50
N VAL A 341 11.61 7.03 4.03
CA VAL A 341 11.08 7.92 5.08
C VAL A 341 10.83 9.32 4.53
N ARG A 342 9.83 10.00 5.10
CA ARG A 342 9.40 11.34 4.67
C ARG A 342 9.19 12.24 5.89
N LEU A 343 9.52 13.51 5.73
CA LEU A 343 9.17 14.59 6.65
C LEU A 343 7.97 15.34 6.07
N LEU A 344 6.85 15.37 6.78
CA LEU A 344 5.61 16.05 6.36
C LEU A 344 5.69 17.59 6.50
N TYR A 345 6.79 18.10 7.04
CA TYR A 345 7.15 19.52 7.01
C TYR A 345 8.08 19.78 5.81
N LYS A 346 7.56 20.45 4.78
CA LYS A 346 8.24 20.66 3.50
C LYS A 346 8.82 22.08 3.41
N VAL A 347 10.11 22.22 3.69
CA VAL A 347 10.84 23.49 3.64
C VAL A 347 12.15 23.36 2.86
N SER A 348 12.39 24.29 1.95
CA SER A 348 13.53 24.32 1.02
C SER A 348 14.88 24.36 1.73
N GLU A 349 14.99 25.12 2.82
CA GLU A 349 16.23 25.34 3.57
C GLU A 349 16.73 24.09 4.31
N LEU A 350 15.89 23.05 4.44
CA LEU A 350 16.26 21.76 5.06
C LEU A 350 16.71 20.71 4.02
N ASN A 351 16.58 21.01 2.72
CA ASN A 351 16.97 20.12 1.63
C ASN A 351 18.48 19.79 1.69
N HIS A 352 18.81 18.50 1.75
CA HIS A 352 20.16 17.95 1.98
C HIS A 352 20.83 18.24 3.34
N VAL A 353 20.22 19.05 4.22
CA VAL A 353 20.79 19.40 5.54
C VAL A 353 20.61 18.25 6.53
N MET A 354 19.37 17.78 6.71
CA MET A 354 19.04 16.74 7.70
C MET A 354 19.49 15.36 7.23
N LYS A 355 20.35 14.69 8.01
CA LYS A 355 20.80 13.31 7.75
C LYS A 355 20.04 12.32 8.61
N VAL A 356 19.36 11.38 7.98
CA VAL A 356 18.72 10.23 8.63
C VAL A 356 19.74 9.11 8.81
N THR A 357 19.70 8.41 9.94
CA THR A 357 20.45 7.17 10.21
C THR A 357 19.49 5.99 10.40
N VAL A 358 19.95 4.77 10.08
CA VAL A 358 19.15 3.54 10.14
C VAL A 358 19.73 2.57 11.17
N SER A 359 18.87 1.99 12.01
CA SER A 359 19.22 0.95 12.99
C SER A 359 18.13 -0.14 13.08
N VAL A 360 18.44 -1.31 13.62
CA VAL A 360 17.49 -2.43 13.80
C VAL A 360 17.53 -2.95 15.22
N ASN A 361 16.35 -3.22 15.79
CA ASN A 361 16.18 -3.47 17.22
C ASN A 361 15.56 -4.84 17.57
N LYS A 362 16.31 -5.59 18.39
CA LYS A 362 15.89 -6.67 19.32
C LYS A 362 15.49 -8.06 18.76
N PHE A 363 15.32 -8.98 19.72
CA PHE A 363 15.37 -10.44 19.63
C PHE A 363 16.73 -10.96 19.15
N ARG A 364 16.86 -11.46 17.93
CA ARG A 364 18.19 -11.68 17.32
C ARG A 364 18.78 -10.35 16.88
N LYS A 365 20.06 -10.10 17.19
CA LYS A 365 20.76 -8.90 16.71
C LYS A 365 20.95 -9.03 15.19
N PHE A 366 20.14 -8.30 14.43
CA PHE A 366 20.34 -8.13 13.00
C PHE A 366 21.08 -6.81 12.78
N ASN A 367 22.21 -6.89 12.07
CA ASN A 367 22.96 -5.71 11.65
C ASN A 367 22.51 -5.32 10.25
N VAL A 368 22.26 -4.05 10.00
CA VAL A 368 22.08 -3.54 8.64
C VAL A 368 23.45 -3.19 8.06
N LEU A 369 23.67 -3.50 6.80
CA LEU A 369 24.79 -2.98 5.98
C LEU A 369 24.26 -2.17 4.79
N GLY A 370 25.16 -1.44 4.14
CA GLY A 370 24.86 -0.53 3.03
C GLY A 370 24.91 0.93 3.47
N THR A 371 24.11 1.79 2.83
CA THR A 371 24.06 3.22 3.10
C THR A 371 23.29 3.51 4.40
N LEU A 372 23.95 3.34 5.56
CA LEU A 372 23.32 3.50 6.88
C LEU A 372 22.94 4.94 7.25
N SER A 373 23.39 5.94 6.47
CA SER A 373 22.89 7.31 6.59
C SER A 373 22.67 7.94 5.23
N LYS A 374 21.57 8.70 5.09
CA LYS A 374 21.19 9.42 3.88
C LYS A 374 20.54 10.76 4.23
N ALA A 375 20.79 11.79 3.43
CA ALA A 375 20.18 13.10 3.62
C ALA A 375 18.72 13.13 3.12
N LEU A 376 17.83 13.81 3.84
CA LEU A 376 16.51 14.19 3.35
C LEU A 376 16.68 15.12 2.15
N ASN A 377 15.93 14.87 1.07
CA ASN A 377 15.98 15.67 -0.14
C ASN A 377 14.61 15.71 -0.84
N MET A 378 14.39 16.73 -1.67
CA MET A 378 13.16 16.87 -2.48
C MET A 378 13.25 16.17 -3.85
N ALA A 379 14.46 15.91 -4.36
CA ALA A 379 14.69 15.46 -5.74
C ALA A 379 14.29 13.99 -6.00
N GLU A 380 14.30 13.14 -4.98
CA GLU A 380 13.92 11.72 -5.08
C GLU A 380 12.41 11.46 -4.97
N SER A 381 11.62 12.52 -4.82
CA SER A 381 10.15 12.46 -4.75
C SER A 381 9.54 13.11 -5.99
N MET A 382 8.72 12.38 -6.74
CA MET A 382 8.10 12.91 -7.97
C MET A 382 7.26 14.17 -7.73
N ASN A 383 6.75 14.32 -6.50
CA ASN A 383 5.89 15.43 -6.08
C ASN A 383 6.66 16.40 -5.14
N GLY A 384 8.00 16.30 -5.13
CA GLY A 384 8.91 17.19 -4.40
C GLY A 384 8.87 17.11 -2.87
N GLY A 385 8.31 16.03 -2.29
CA GLY A 385 8.26 15.83 -0.83
C GLY A 385 9.65 15.55 -0.21
N MET A 386 9.85 15.93 1.04
CA MET A 386 11.14 15.80 1.76
C MET A 386 11.41 14.36 2.19
N VAL A 387 12.28 13.65 1.46
CA VAL A 387 12.41 12.18 1.49
C VAL A 387 13.86 11.72 1.71
N ALA A 388 14.04 10.59 2.41
CA ALA A 388 15.24 9.77 2.31
C ALA A 388 14.87 8.35 1.87
N ASP A 389 15.22 8.01 0.62
CA ASP A 389 14.96 6.71 -0.01
C ASP A 389 16.18 5.78 0.11
N PHE A 390 16.14 4.82 1.01
CA PHE A 390 17.21 3.86 1.24
C PHE A 390 16.99 2.61 0.37
N ARG A 391 17.64 2.51 -0.79
CA ARG A 391 17.42 1.41 -1.78
C ARG A 391 18.31 0.17 -1.63
N HIS A 392 19.44 0.28 -0.93
CA HIS A 392 20.51 -0.73 -0.91
C HIS A 392 20.88 -1.16 0.53
N LEU A 393 19.89 -1.30 1.41
CA LEU A 393 20.11 -1.84 2.75
C LEU A 393 20.14 -3.36 2.69
N VAL A 394 21.04 -4.01 3.44
CA VAL A 394 21.13 -5.47 3.53
C VAL A 394 21.02 -5.88 4.99
N SER A 395 20.12 -6.82 5.30
CA SER A 395 20.01 -7.39 6.65
C SER A 395 20.97 -8.57 6.81
N LEU A 396 21.83 -8.52 7.83
CA LEU A 396 22.70 -9.62 8.25
C LEU A 396 22.29 -10.15 9.63
N SER A 397 22.14 -11.46 9.76
CA SER A 397 22.09 -12.13 11.06
C SER A 397 23.46 -12.07 11.75
N SER A 398 23.57 -11.52 12.95
CA SER A 398 24.80 -11.67 13.73
C SER A 398 24.93 -13.09 14.28
N VAL A 399 26.11 -13.69 14.20
CA VAL A 399 26.45 -14.90 14.94
C VAL A 399 26.88 -14.47 16.35
N SER A 400 26.01 -14.65 17.35
CA SER A 400 26.33 -14.23 18.74
C SER A 400 25.69 -15.11 19.82
N LEU A 401 26.01 -16.41 19.77
CA LEU A 401 26.44 -17.32 20.88
C LEU A 401 25.89 -17.20 22.33
N ASN A 402 24.83 -16.46 22.60
CA ASN A 402 24.20 -16.36 23.93
C ASN A 402 22.69 -16.58 23.82
N ILE A 403 22.28 -17.84 23.73
CA ILE A 403 20.88 -18.24 23.93
C ILE A 403 20.59 -18.06 25.43
N LEU A 404 19.82 -17.05 25.81
CA LEU A 404 19.35 -16.88 27.18
C LEU A 404 18.24 -17.90 27.46
N PRO A 405 18.46 -18.92 28.32
CA PRO A 405 17.49 -19.98 28.51
C PRO A 405 16.42 -19.54 29.50
N ASN A 406 15.24 -19.13 28.98
CA ASN A 406 13.89 -19.22 29.59
C ASN A 406 12.88 -18.26 28.95
N LYS A 407 12.68 -18.37 27.62
CA LYS A 407 11.48 -17.88 26.95
C LYS A 407 10.99 -18.91 25.94
N LEU A 408 9.68 -19.02 25.79
CA LEU A 408 9.04 -19.81 24.74
C LEU A 408 9.57 -19.30 23.40
N SER A 409 10.32 -20.15 22.68
CA SER A 409 10.88 -19.75 21.40
C SER A 409 9.77 -19.74 20.35
N LEU A 410 9.33 -18.54 19.98
CA LEU A 410 8.56 -18.31 18.76
C LEU A 410 9.32 -18.90 17.55
N SER A 411 8.61 -19.31 16.50
CA SER A 411 9.31 -19.76 15.29
C SER A 411 9.97 -18.58 14.58
N VAL A 412 10.96 -18.88 13.72
CA VAL A 412 11.71 -17.85 12.97
C VAL A 412 10.80 -16.91 12.18
N THR A 413 9.63 -17.39 11.74
CA THR A 413 8.64 -16.63 10.99
C THR A 413 7.63 -15.86 11.86
N GLU A 414 7.69 -15.99 13.18
CA GLU A 414 6.86 -15.27 14.17
C GLU A 414 7.67 -14.26 15.01
N GLU A 415 9.01 -14.28 14.91
CA GLU A 415 9.86 -13.23 15.49
C GLU A 415 9.68 -11.92 14.71
N LEU A 416 9.24 -10.89 15.43
CA LEU A 416 8.99 -9.55 14.89
C LEU A 416 10.12 -8.60 15.29
N HIS A 417 10.76 -7.99 14.31
CA HIS A 417 11.82 -6.98 14.48
C HIS A 417 11.31 -5.60 14.02
N ARG A 418 12.03 -4.53 14.35
CA ARG A 418 11.73 -3.18 13.82
C ARG A 418 12.98 -2.47 13.33
N ILE A 419 12.82 -1.71 12.26
CA ILE A 419 13.81 -0.76 11.76
C ILE A 419 13.48 0.61 12.36
N THR A 420 14.45 1.23 13.01
CA THR A 420 14.33 2.56 13.63
C THR A 420 15.16 3.56 12.83
N PHE A 421 14.55 4.70 12.52
CA PHE A 421 15.14 5.81 11.76
C PHE A 421 15.28 7.00 12.69
N GLN A 422 16.47 7.61 12.75
CA GLN A 422 16.77 8.74 13.62
C GLN A 422 17.35 9.90 12.82
N THR A 423 17.03 11.14 13.19
CA THR A 423 17.65 12.35 12.62
C THR A 423 17.54 13.52 13.60
N GLN A 424 18.35 14.56 13.40
CA GLN A 424 18.23 15.83 14.13
C GLN A 424 17.54 16.86 13.22
N PHE A 425 16.53 17.53 13.74
CA PHE A 425 15.92 18.70 13.13
C PHE A 425 16.50 19.96 13.78
N ASP A 426 17.08 20.85 12.98
CA ASP A 426 17.66 22.12 13.44
C ASP A 426 17.18 23.25 12.51
N TYR A 427 16.26 24.10 12.96
CA TYR A 427 15.68 25.19 12.15
C TYR A 427 15.17 26.34 13.03
N GLN A 428 15.42 27.58 12.62
CA GLN A 428 15.00 28.83 13.30
C GLN A 428 15.25 28.85 14.83
N GLY A 429 16.33 28.21 15.29
CA GLY A 429 16.72 28.14 16.72
C GLY A 429 16.03 27.03 17.52
N LEU A 430 15.19 26.21 16.89
CA LEU A 430 14.65 24.98 17.47
C LEU A 430 15.53 23.78 17.07
N SER A 431 15.97 23.00 18.06
CA SER A 431 16.69 21.73 17.86
C SER A 431 15.88 20.57 18.45
N VAL A 432 15.57 19.56 17.64
CA VAL A 432 14.69 18.43 18.03
C VAL A 432 15.22 17.10 17.47
N PRO A 433 15.51 16.09 18.31
CA PRO A 433 15.75 14.73 17.84
C PRO A 433 14.43 14.10 17.38
N LEU A 434 14.41 13.58 16.16
CA LEU A 434 13.29 12.87 15.55
C LEU A 434 13.60 11.38 15.47
N GLU A 435 12.66 10.54 15.90
CA GLU A 435 12.72 9.09 15.76
C GLU A 435 11.40 8.56 15.20
N THR A 436 11.47 7.67 14.21
CA THR A 436 10.32 6.94 13.68
C THR A 436 10.70 5.48 13.43
N SER A 437 9.73 4.57 13.28
CA SER A 437 10.01 3.15 13.08
C SER A 437 9.10 2.52 12.03
N SER A 438 9.62 1.52 11.32
CA SER A 438 8.82 0.67 10.44
C SER A 438 7.70 -0.04 11.21
N LEU A 439 6.69 -0.53 10.48
CA LEU A 439 5.88 -1.64 10.94
C LEU A 439 6.79 -2.86 11.26
N PRO A 440 6.35 -3.81 12.10
CA PRO A 440 7.20 -4.94 12.45
C PRO A 440 7.50 -5.85 11.25
N VAL A 441 8.77 -6.20 11.10
CA VAL A 441 9.28 -7.02 9.98
C VAL A 441 9.66 -8.42 10.44
N VAL A 442 9.41 -9.41 9.59
CA VAL A 442 9.84 -10.81 9.77
C VAL A 442 11.12 -11.02 8.97
N VAL A 443 12.18 -11.52 9.60
CA VAL A 443 13.48 -11.75 8.94
C VAL A 443 13.73 -13.25 8.75
N VAL A 444 13.74 -13.70 7.49
CA VAL A 444 13.96 -15.10 7.10
C VAL A 444 15.37 -15.35 6.56
N SER A 445 15.83 -16.59 6.63
CA SER A 445 17.12 -17.01 6.03
C SER A 445 16.95 -17.60 4.64
N ASN A 446 15.86 -18.34 4.39
CA ASN A 446 15.59 -19.05 3.14
C ASN A 446 14.29 -18.56 2.48
N SER A 447 14.25 -18.51 1.15
CA SER A 447 13.04 -18.20 0.37
C SER A 447 11.86 -19.13 0.70
N SER A 448 12.11 -20.39 1.06
CA SER A 448 11.06 -21.34 1.49
C SER A 448 10.27 -20.86 2.72
N GLN A 449 10.87 -20.03 3.58
CA GLN A 449 10.22 -19.48 4.76
C GLN A 449 9.34 -18.25 4.46
N GLN A 450 9.43 -17.66 3.25
CA GLN A 450 8.67 -16.46 2.90
C GLN A 450 7.15 -16.68 2.91
N GLN A 451 6.69 -17.89 2.57
CA GLN A 451 5.26 -18.25 2.62
C GLN A 451 4.72 -18.11 4.04
N SER A 452 5.37 -18.73 5.02
CA SER A 452 4.95 -18.65 6.43
C SER A 452 5.23 -17.29 7.08
N ALA A 453 6.27 -16.58 6.63
CA ALA A 453 6.51 -15.19 7.07
C ALA A 453 5.43 -14.22 6.57
N TRP A 454 4.92 -14.40 5.35
CA TRP A 454 3.82 -13.59 4.83
C TRP A 454 2.54 -13.81 5.64
N ALA A 455 2.21 -15.06 6.02
CA ALA A 455 1.09 -15.33 6.94
C ALA A 455 1.18 -14.54 8.26
N SER A 456 2.37 -14.44 8.85
CA SER A 456 2.58 -13.65 10.07
C SER A 456 2.38 -12.14 9.83
N VAL A 457 2.85 -11.62 8.69
CA VAL A 457 2.65 -10.22 8.29
C VAL A 457 1.17 -9.92 8.03
N LEU A 458 0.43 -10.84 7.39
CA LEU A 458 -1.02 -10.74 7.22
C LEU A 458 -1.74 -10.70 8.59
N TRP A 459 -1.45 -11.66 9.47
CA TRP A 459 -2.13 -11.77 10.77
C TRP A 459 -1.85 -10.59 11.70
N PHE A 460 -0.60 -10.10 11.71
CA PHE A 460 -0.22 -8.91 12.49
C PHE A 460 -0.96 -7.66 12.00
N ASN A 461 -0.91 -7.36 10.70
CA ASN A 461 -1.43 -6.11 10.17
C ASN A 461 -2.97 -6.08 10.11
N MET A 462 -3.61 -7.23 9.91
CA MET A 462 -5.06 -7.37 10.03
C MET A 462 -5.55 -6.98 11.43
N LEU A 463 -4.93 -7.49 12.51
CA LEU A 463 -5.48 -7.44 13.87
C LEU A 463 -4.82 -6.45 14.83
N CYS A 464 -3.56 -6.06 14.63
CA CYS A 464 -2.82 -5.30 15.64
C CYS A 464 -2.88 -3.79 15.39
N SER A 465 -3.63 -3.08 16.24
CA SER A 465 -3.69 -1.61 16.24
C SER A 465 -2.43 -0.94 16.82
N ASP A 466 -1.58 -1.66 17.55
CA ASP A 466 -0.28 -1.14 18.00
C ASP A 466 0.86 -1.57 17.06
N PRO A 467 1.39 -0.68 16.19
CA PRO A 467 2.52 -0.98 15.32
C PRO A 467 3.82 -1.25 16.09
N LYS A 468 3.86 -1.07 17.41
CA LYS A 468 5.04 -1.30 18.27
C LYS A 468 5.02 -2.68 18.95
N ASN A 469 3.98 -3.49 18.79
CA ASN A 469 3.85 -4.78 19.47
C ASN A 469 4.64 -5.93 18.82
N VAL A 470 5.95 -5.97 19.06
CA VAL A 470 6.84 -7.08 18.65
C VAL A 470 6.63 -8.40 19.42
N LYS A 471 5.65 -8.46 20.34
CA LYS A 471 5.30 -9.64 21.15
C LYS A 471 3.96 -10.25 20.75
N PHE A 472 3.32 -9.74 19.69
CA PHE A 472 1.98 -10.11 19.26
C PHE A 472 1.70 -11.63 19.22
N PHE A 473 2.63 -12.44 18.72
CA PHE A 473 2.47 -13.90 18.64
C PHE A 473 2.54 -14.63 19.99
N GLU A 474 3.01 -14.00 21.07
CA GLU A 474 2.95 -14.57 22.43
C GLU A 474 1.50 -14.75 22.95
N THR A 475 0.54 -14.00 22.39
CA THR A 475 -0.89 -14.08 22.76
C THR A 475 -1.84 -14.31 21.58
N SER A 476 -1.40 -14.05 20.34
CA SER A 476 -2.03 -14.50 19.08
C SER A 476 -3.57 -14.38 19.04
N PRO A 477 -4.14 -13.16 18.97
CA PRO A 477 -5.59 -12.95 18.93
C PRO A 477 -6.24 -13.65 17.71
N ALA A 478 -7.49 -14.08 17.89
CA ALA A 478 -8.30 -14.66 16.83
C ALA A 478 -9.00 -13.58 15.99
N ALA A 479 -8.94 -13.72 14.67
CA ALA A 479 -9.62 -12.83 13.73
C ALA A 479 -11.13 -13.14 13.67
N THR A 480 -11.97 -12.13 13.44
CA THR A 480 -13.36 -12.37 13.03
C THR A 480 -13.42 -12.76 11.56
N TRP A 481 -14.44 -13.53 11.15
CA TRP A 481 -14.58 -13.92 9.76
C TRP A 481 -14.69 -12.73 8.78
N PRO A 482 -15.45 -11.64 9.05
CA PRO A 482 -15.48 -10.49 8.15
C PRO A 482 -14.11 -9.87 7.90
N GLN A 483 -13.29 -9.66 8.94
CA GLN A 483 -11.92 -9.13 8.82
C GLN A 483 -11.01 -10.07 8.02
N PHE A 484 -11.14 -11.38 8.24
CA PHE A 484 -10.33 -12.38 7.55
C PHE A 484 -10.74 -12.56 6.08
N GLY A 485 -12.05 -12.52 5.78
CA GLY A 485 -12.59 -12.55 4.42
C GLY A 485 -12.23 -11.31 3.61
N GLU A 486 -12.29 -10.11 4.23
CA GLU A 486 -11.82 -8.85 3.65
C GLU A 486 -10.33 -8.96 3.26
N MET A 487 -9.48 -9.41 4.19
CA MET A 487 -8.04 -9.61 3.98
C MET A 487 -7.72 -10.66 2.89
N LEU A 488 -8.48 -11.76 2.82
CA LEU A 488 -8.35 -12.73 1.73
C LEU A 488 -8.77 -12.13 0.37
N SER A 489 -9.85 -11.35 0.34
CA SER A 489 -10.30 -10.67 -0.88
C SER A 489 -9.22 -9.72 -1.43
N TRP A 490 -8.52 -8.99 -0.55
CA TRP A 490 -7.35 -8.19 -0.92
C TRP A 490 -6.18 -9.00 -1.51
N GLN A 491 -5.93 -10.23 -1.03
CA GLN A 491 -4.91 -11.08 -1.64
C GLN A 491 -5.25 -11.38 -3.11
N PHE A 492 -6.50 -11.77 -3.40
CA PHE A 492 -6.93 -12.05 -4.78
C PHE A 492 -6.94 -10.79 -5.65
N LEU A 493 -7.39 -9.65 -5.11
CA LEU A 493 -7.39 -8.35 -5.78
C LEU A 493 -5.97 -7.97 -6.24
N SER A 494 -4.98 -8.07 -5.35
CA SER A 494 -3.57 -7.76 -5.65
C SER A 494 -2.88 -8.79 -6.57
N CYS A 495 -3.42 -10.00 -6.70
CA CYS A 495 -2.87 -11.06 -7.55
C CYS A 495 -3.47 -11.15 -8.95
N GLY A 496 -4.72 -10.72 -9.15
CA GLY A 496 -5.45 -10.88 -10.41
C GLY A 496 -6.53 -9.84 -10.69
N LYS A 497 -6.40 -8.61 -10.14
CA LYS A 497 -7.30 -7.45 -10.35
C LYS A 497 -8.77 -7.62 -9.91
N ARG A 498 -9.19 -8.80 -9.44
CA ARG A 498 -10.52 -9.09 -8.89
C ARG A 498 -10.39 -9.70 -7.50
N GLY A 499 -11.16 -9.20 -6.53
CA GLY A 499 -11.25 -9.78 -5.19
C GLY A 499 -12.04 -11.08 -5.14
N LEU A 500 -12.42 -11.51 -3.94
CA LEU A 500 -13.37 -12.60 -3.72
C LEU A 500 -14.80 -12.06 -3.65
N ASP A 501 -15.75 -12.76 -4.27
CA ASP A 501 -17.18 -12.47 -4.18
C ASP A 501 -17.86 -13.14 -2.97
N SER A 502 -19.15 -12.83 -2.74
CA SER A 502 -19.88 -13.33 -1.57
C SER A 502 -20.15 -14.84 -1.61
N ASP A 503 -20.26 -15.46 -2.80
CA ASP A 503 -20.48 -16.91 -2.97
C ASP A 503 -19.18 -17.70 -2.69
N GLN A 504 -18.04 -17.14 -3.10
CA GLN A 504 -16.71 -17.64 -2.83
C GLN A 504 -16.36 -17.52 -1.34
N LEU A 505 -16.66 -16.37 -0.73
CA LEU A 505 -16.49 -16.14 0.71
C LEU A 505 -17.41 -17.06 1.54
N GLU A 506 -18.70 -17.21 1.18
CA GLU A 506 -19.60 -18.19 1.83
C GLU A 506 -19.01 -19.60 1.75
N THR A 507 -18.53 -20.03 0.57
CA THR A 507 -17.96 -21.37 0.39
C THR A 507 -16.71 -21.59 1.25
N LEU A 508 -15.85 -20.59 1.39
CA LEU A 508 -14.70 -20.62 2.31
C LEU A 508 -15.14 -20.63 3.78
N ALA A 509 -16.17 -19.86 4.16
CA ALA A 509 -16.73 -19.86 5.52
C ALA A 509 -17.31 -21.23 5.89
N ILE A 510 -18.07 -21.86 4.98
CA ILE A 510 -18.58 -23.23 5.12
C ILE A 510 -17.44 -24.23 5.31
N LYS A 511 -16.35 -24.13 4.52
CA LYS A 511 -15.17 -25.00 4.64
C LYS A 511 -14.44 -24.86 5.99
N LEU A 512 -14.59 -23.72 6.68
CA LEU A 512 -13.90 -23.44 7.94
C LEU A 512 -14.77 -23.64 9.20
N PHE A 513 -16.07 -23.38 9.13
CA PHE A 513 -16.99 -23.35 10.27
C PHE A 513 -18.23 -24.24 10.11
N GLY A 514 -18.37 -24.95 8.98
CA GLY A 514 -19.60 -25.64 8.61
C GLY A 514 -20.70 -24.68 8.17
N LYS A 515 -21.91 -25.22 7.92
CA LYS A 515 -23.09 -24.41 7.60
C LYS A 515 -23.57 -23.67 8.86
N GLN A 516 -23.67 -22.34 8.80
CA GLN A 516 -24.14 -21.47 9.88
C GLN A 516 -25.25 -20.54 9.37
N GLN A 517 -25.97 -19.85 10.26
CA GLN A 517 -26.98 -18.85 9.90
C GLN A 517 -26.39 -17.46 9.58
N SER A 518 -25.31 -17.10 10.28
CA SER A 518 -24.43 -15.96 9.98
C SER A 518 -23.01 -16.37 10.36
N TYR A 519 -22.02 -15.77 9.68
CA TYR A 519 -20.60 -15.97 9.96
C TYR A 519 -19.95 -14.79 10.70
N ASP A 520 -20.68 -13.70 10.98
CA ASP A 520 -20.11 -12.44 11.45
C ASP A 520 -19.46 -12.56 12.83
N SER A 521 -20.01 -13.42 13.69
CA SER A 521 -19.48 -13.75 15.02
C SER A 521 -18.43 -14.87 15.00
N CYS A 522 -18.24 -15.58 13.88
CA CYS A 522 -17.27 -16.67 13.78
C CYS A 522 -15.83 -16.13 13.88
N LYS A 523 -14.95 -16.88 14.55
CA LYS A 523 -13.55 -16.49 14.77
C LYS A 523 -12.59 -17.61 14.38
N ILE A 524 -11.50 -17.23 13.73
CA ILE A 524 -10.41 -18.12 13.33
C ILE A 524 -9.14 -17.79 14.13
N SER A 525 -8.50 -18.82 14.69
CA SER A 525 -7.23 -18.69 15.43
C SER A 525 -6.03 -18.68 14.49
N TRP A 526 -4.92 -18.09 14.96
CA TRP A 526 -3.62 -18.18 14.29
C TRP A 526 -3.20 -19.65 14.03
N THR A 527 -3.50 -20.54 14.97
CA THR A 527 -3.20 -21.97 14.86
C THR A 527 -3.96 -22.62 13.70
N LYS A 528 -5.27 -22.38 13.58
CA LYS A 528 -6.12 -22.92 12.50
C LYS A 528 -5.80 -22.32 11.12
N PHE A 529 -5.23 -21.11 11.08
CA PHE A 529 -4.77 -20.49 9.83
C PHE A 529 -3.39 -21.01 9.38
N SER A 530 -2.41 -21.08 10.29
CA SER A 530 -0.99 -21.24 9.95
C SER A 530 -0.33 -22.56 10.41
N LYS A 531 -0.92 -23.31 11.35
CA LYS A 531 -0.24 -24.43 12.06
C LYS A 531 -0.97 -25.77 11.94
N GLU A 532 -2.30 -25.75 12.04
CA GLU A 532 -3.15 -26.94 11.94
C GLU A 532 -3.40 -27.28 10.47
N ASN A 533 -3.39 -28.58 10.15
CA ASN A 533 -3.78 -29.04 8.83
C ASN A 533 -5.30 -28.95 8.65
N LEU A 534 -5.76 -28.72 7.41
CA LEU A 534 -7.18 -28.82 7.10
C LEU A 534 -7.66 -30.29 7.21
N PRO A 535 -8.93 -30.53 7.58
CA PRO A 535 -9.51 -31.88 7.60
C PRO A 535 -9.24 -32.63 6.29
N ASP A 536 -8.91 -33.92 6.40
CA ASP A 536 -8.57 -34.82 5.30
C ASP A 536 -7.39 -34.39 4.41
N THR A 537 -6.48 -33.54 4.93
CA THR A 537 -5.27 -33.08 4.24
C THR A 537 -4.00 -33.13 5.10
N ASN A 538 -2.84 -32.98 4.46
CA ASN A 538 -1.52 -32.88 5.10
C ASN A 538 -0.92 -31.47 5.03
N PHE A 539 -1.75 -30.43 4.84
CA PHE A 539 -1.31 -29.04 4.71
C PHE A 539 -2.25 -28.06 5.44
N THR A 540 -1.71 -26.89 5.81
CA THR A 540 -2.46 -25.85 6.53
C THR A 540 -3.27 -24.97 5.59
N LEU A 541 -4.29 -24.28 6.12
CA LEU A 541 -5.17 -23.39 5.37
C LEU A 541 -4.41 -22.36 4.55
N TRP A 542 -3.42 -21.69 5.16
CA TRP A 542 -2.62 -20.69 4.48
C TRP A 542 -1.79 -21.25 3.30
N VAL A 543 -1.16 -22.42 3.47
CA VAL A 543 -0.32 -23.03 2.42
C VAL A 543 -1.13 -23.32 1.15
N TRP A 544 -2.36 -23.80 1.32
CA TRP A 544 -3.32 -24.03 0.24
C TRP A 544 -3.74 -22.74 -0.47
N LEU A 545 -4.07 -21.68 0.30
CA LEU A 545 -4.46 -20.39 -0.25
C LEU A 545 -3.31 -19.69 -0.98
N ASP A 546 -2.08 -19.70 -0.44
CA ASP A 546 -0.90 -19.18 -1.12
C ASP A 546 -0.56 -19.97 -2.40
N GLY A 547 -0.79 -21.29 -2.40
CA GLY A 547 -0.71 -22.13 -3.60
C GLY A 547 -1.67 -21.66 -4.69
N ILE A 548 -2.94 -21.45 -4.34
CA ILE A 548 -3.96 -20.91 -5.27
C ILE A 548 -3.60 -19.49 -5.74
N LEU A 549 -3.21 -18.59 -4.84
CA LEU A 549 -2.79 -17.21 -5.18
C LEU A 549 -1.58 -17.20 -6.12
N THR A 550 -0.62 -18.11 -5.91
CA THR A 550 0.54 -18.30 -6.79
C THR A 550 0.11 -18.80 -8.18
N LEU A 551 -0.84 -19.74 -8.24
CA LEU A 551 -1.40 -20.26 -9.49
C LEU A 551 -2.13 -19.17 -10.28
N VAL A 552 -2.94 -18.34 -9.60
CA VAL A 552 -3.64 -17.20 -10.22
C VAL A 552 -2.65 -16.19 -10.76
N LYS A 553 -1.74 -15.69 -9.92
CA LYS A 553 -0.78 -14.63 -10.26
C LYS A 553 0.17 -14.99 -11.42
N LEU A 554 0.47 -16.27 -11.62
CA LEU A 554 1.43 -16.71 -12.65
C LEU A 554 0.80 -17.28 -13.92
N TYR A 555 -0.41 -17.85 -13.87
CA TYR A 555 -0.98 -18.60 -15.00
C TYR A 555 -2.43 -18.26 -15.35
N LEU A 556 -3.18 -17.61 -14.45
CA LEU A 556 -4.63 -17.44 -14.59
C LEU A 556 -5.10 -16.00 -14.35
N SER A 557 -4.18 -15.02 -14.34
CA SER A 557 -4.47 -13.63 -13.97
C SER A 557 -5.62 -13.04 -14.78
N ASP A 558 -5.53 -13.09 -16.12
CA ASP A 558 -6.55 -12.49 -17.00
C ASP A 558 -7.85 -13.32 -17.05
N LEU A 559 -7.78 -14.62 -16.77
CA LEU A 559 -8.95 -15.50 -16.62
C LEU A 559 -9.68 -15.26 -15.28
N TRP A 560 -8.95 -14.77 -14.29
CA TRP A 560 -9.49 -14.39 -12.98
C TRP A 560 -10.02 -12.96 -12.97
N SER A 561 -9.37 -11.99 -13.63
CA SER A 561 -9.89 -10.62 -13.76
C SER A 561 -11.24 -10.59 -14.46
N ASP A 562 -11.35 -11.32 -15.56
CA ASP A 562 -12.51 -11.31 -16.45
C ASP A 562 -13.65 -12.23 -15.97
N GLY A 563 -13.56 -12.72 -14.72
CA GLY A 563 -14.63 -13.49 -14.07
C GLY A 563 -14.84 -14.91 -14.58
N SER A 564 -14.03 -15.39 -15.53
CA SER A 564 -14.20 -16.71 -16.18
C SER A 564 -13.91 -17.90 -15.26
N ILE A 565 -13.30 -17.65 -14.09
CA ILE A 565 -13.03 -18.65 -13.05
C ILE A 565 -13.98 -18.45 -11.87
N MET A 566 -14.77 -19.47 -11.55
CA MET A 566 -15.70 -19.50 -10.40
C MET A 566 -14.95 -19.73 -9.08
N GLY A 567 -13.83 -20.45 -9.12
CA GLY A 567 -12.82 -20.47 -8.06
C GLY A 567 -13.21 -21.34 -6.86
N PHE A 568 -13.92 -20.77 -5.89
CA PHE A 568 -14.24 -21.44 -4.63
C PHE A 568 -15.66 -22.00 -4.65
N VAL A 569 -15.79 -23.27 -5.05
CA VAL A 569 -17.05 -24.02 -5.10
C VAL A 569 -16.80 -25.43 -4.57
N SER A 570 -17.59 -25.89 -3.59
CA SER A 570 -17.47 -27.25 -3.08
C SER A 570 -18.02 -28.28 -4.07
N LYS A 571 -17.51 -29.52 -4.04
CA LYS A 571 -17.98 -30.63 -4.91
C LYS A 571 -19.50 -30.83 -4.88
N GLY A 572 -20.15 -30.55 -3.74
CA GLY A 572 -21.61 -30.59 -3.60
C GLY A 572 -22.32 -29.43 -4.31
N LYS A 573 -21.90 -28.19 -4.05
CA LYS A 573 -22.46 -26.98 -4.69
C LYS A 573 -22.25 -27.04 -6.21
N GLU A 574 -21.08 -27.49 -6.67
CA GLU A 574 -20.75 -27.78 -8.08
C GLU A 574 -21.75 -28.75 -8.74
N ARG A 575 -21.94 -29.95 -8.16
CA ARG A 575 -22.88 -30.95 -8.71
C ARG A 575 -24.30 -30.42 -8.77
N LEU A 576 -24.75 -29.69 -7.73
CA LEU A 576 -26.10 -29.12 -7.66
C LEU A 576 -26.34 -28.02 -8.72
N LEU A 577 -25.34 -27.17 -8.96
CA LEU A 577 -25.39 -26.12 -9.99
C LEU A 577 -25.38 -26.71 -11.41
N LEU A 578 -24.56 -27.73 -11.66
CA LEU A 578 -24.41 -28.35 -12.98
C LEU A 578 -25.58 -29.27 -13.35
N LYS A 579 -26.16 -30.05 -12.41
CA LYS A 579 -27.32 -30.93 -12.66
C LYS A 579 -28.57 -30.20 -13.21
N LYS A 580 -28.63 -28.87 -13.13
CA LYS A 580 -29.74 -28.00 -13.58
C LYS A 580 -29.42 -27.19 -14.87
N LYS A 581 -28.37 -27.54 -15.61
CA LYS A 581 -27.88 -26.80 -16.79
C LYS A 581 -27.82 -27.68 -18.03
N GLN A 582 -27.79 -27.07 -19.21
CA GLN A 582 -27.78 -27.81 -20.48
C GLN A 582 -26.50 -28.65 -20.67
N ASN A 583 -26.61 -29.70 -21.49
CA ASN A 583 -25.52 -30.61 -21.82
C ASN A 583 -24.26 -29.83 -22.27
N GLY A 584 -23.09 -30.20 -21.74
CA GLY A 584 -21.82 -29.53 -22.04
C GLY A 584 -21.65 -28.16 -21.35
N THR A 585 -22.49 -27.81 -20.37
CA THR A 585 -22.20 -26.70 -19.45
C THR A 585 -21.11 -27.12 -18.47
N PHE A 586 -20.10 -26.27 -18.26
CA PHE A 586 -18.97 -26.51 -17.37
C PHE A 586 -18.64 -25.30 -16.48
N LEU A 587 -17.94 -25.54 -15.38
CA LEU A 587 -17.39 -24.48 -14.51
C LEU A 587 -15.94 -24.77 -14.13
N LEU A 588 -15.20 -23.71 -13.79
CA LEU A 588 -13.80 -23.74 -13.37
C LEU A 588 -13.67 -23.45 -11.87
N ARG A 589 -13.07 -24.37 -11.11
CA ARG A 589 -12.82 -24.20 -9.67
C ARG A 589 -11.44 -24.69 -9.24
N PHE A 590 -10.99 -24.24 -8.09
CA PHE A 590 -9.74 -24.71 -7.49
C PHE A 590 -9.91 -26.10 -6.85
N SER A 591 -8.79 -26.80 -6.69
CA SER A 591 -8.72 -28.09 -6.03
C SER A 591 -8.57 -27.91 -4.52
N GLU A 592 -9.52 -28.43 -3.75
CA GLU A 592 -9.45 -28.49 -2.28
C GLU A 592 -8.44 -29.51 -1.73
N SER A 593 -7.85 -30.34 -2.60
CA SER A 593 -7.03 -31.50 -2.21
C SER A 593 -5.57 -31.43 -2.67
N ILE A 594 -5.15 -30.33 -3.31
CA ILE A 594 -3.77 -30.14 -3.79
C ILE A 594 -3.11 -28.99 -3.00
N LYS A 595 -2.02 -29.32 -2.31
CA LYS A 595 -1.24 -28.41 -1.46
C LYS A 595 -0.82 -27.14 -2.18
N ASP A 596 -0.13 -27.29 -3.31
CA ASP A 596 0.57 -26.18 -4.00
C ASP A 596 -0.32 -25.45 -5.03
N GLY A 597 -1.65 -25.57 -4.86
CA GLY A 597 -2.65 -25.03 -5.78
C GLY A 597 -2.89 -25.90 -7.01
N GLY A 598 -4.14 -25.93 -7.48
CA GLY A 598 -4.51 -26.54 -8.75
C GLY A 598 -5.92 -26.12 -9.19
N ILE A 599 -6.17 -26.12 -10.49
CA ILE A 599 -7.45 -25.76 -11.11
C ILE A 599 -8.04 -26.98 -11.84
N THR A 600 -9.35 -27.17 -11.74
CA THR A 600 -10.08 -28.22 -12.47
C THR A 600 -11.35 -27.64 -13.07
N PHE A 601 -11.86 -28.31 -14.09
CA PHE A 601 -13.21 -28.10 -14.59
C PHE A 601 -14.06 -29.36 -14.42
N SER A 602 -15.34 -29.11 -14.18
CA SER A 602 -16.38 -30.13 -14.20
C SER A 602 -17.48 -29.73 -15.16
N TRP A 603 -18.07 -30.70 -15.86
CA TRP A 603 -19.16 -30.49 -16.81
C TRP A 603 -20.32 -31.43 -16.56
N VAL A 604 -21.54 -31.02 -16.95
CA VAL A 604 -22.70 -31.90 -17.00
C VAL A 604 -22.79 -32.58 -18.36
N GLN A 605 -23.01 -33.90 -18.33
CA GLN A 605 -23.36 -34.71 -19.48
C GLN A 605 -24.63 -35.49 -19.18
N TYR A 606 -25.59 -35.45 -20.09
CA TYR A 606 -26.82 -36.24 -19.98
C TYR A 606 -26.60 -37.61 -20.63
N ALA A 607 -26.95 -38.68 -19.92
CA ALA A 607 -27.00 -40.02 -20.50
C ALA A 607 -28.29 -40.22 -21.33
N ASN A 608 -28.36 -41.32 -22.08
CA ASN A 608 -29.46 -41.61 -23.01
C ASN A 608 -30.83 -41.79 -22.32
N ASP A 609 -30.86 -41.96 -21.00
CA ASP A 609 -32.04 -42.02 -20.14
C ASP A 609 -32.48 -40.65 -19.59
N GLY A 610 -31.74 -39.58 -19.90
CA GLY A 610 -31.97 -38.23 -19.38
C GLY A 610 -31.36 -37.95 -18.01
N THR A 611 -30.57 -38.87 -17.43
CA THR A 611 -29.93 -38.64 -16.12
C THR A 611 -28.73 -37.68 -16.24
N PRO A 612 -28.61 -36.64 -15.39
CA PRO A 612 -27.51 -35.70 -15.41
C PRO A 612 -26.29 -36.23 -14.64
N SER A 613 -25.30 -36.72 -15.38
CA SER A 613 -23.97 -37.08 -14.86
C SER A 613 -23.07 -35.85 -14.80
N VAL A 614 -22.29 -35.69 -13.72
CA VAL A 614 -21.30 -34.60 -13.60
C VAL A 614 -19.92 -35.21 -13.56
N GLN A 615 -19.11 -34.90 -14.57
CA GLN A 615 -17.74 -35.40 -14.74
C GLN A 615 -16.74 -34.32 -14.33
N THR A 616 -15.59 -34.73 -13.79
CA THR A 616 -14.53 -33.83 -13.27
C THR A 616 -13.16 -34.36 -13.69
N VAL A 617 -12.32 -33.50 -14.27
CA VAL A 617 -10.94 -33.86 -14.64
C VAL A 617 -10.01 -33.80 -13.42
N LYS A 618 -8.98 -34.65 -13.40
CA LYS A 618 -7.81 -34.50 -12.52
C LYS A 618 -7.31 -33.04 -12.57
N PRO A 619 -7.12 -32.33 -11.44
CA PRO A 619 -6.78 -30.91 -11.48
C PRO A 619 -5.38 -30.64 -12.02
N PHE A 620 -5.26 -29.59 -12.83
CA PHE A 620 -4.03 -29.06 -13.40
C PHE A 620 -3.31 -28.17 -12.38
N THR A 621 -2.00 -28.29 -12.32
CA THR A 621 -1.11 -27.63 -11.36
C THR A 621 -0.09 -26.74 -12.06
N SER A 622 0.78 -26.07 -11.30
CA SER A 622 1.82 -25.20 -11.86
C SER A 622 2.90 -25.93 -12.68
N THR A 623 2.97 -27.26 -12.68
CA THR A 623 3.83 -28.01 -13.64
C THR A 623 3.17 -28.15 -15.02
N ASP A 624 1.84 -28.14 -15.05
CA ASP A 624 1.05 -28.50 -16.22
C ASP A 624 0.70 -27.22 -16.99
N LEU A 625 0.31 -26.17 -16.28
CA LEU A 625 0.09 -24.82 -16.82
C LEU A 625 1.37 -24.11 -17.31
N LYS A 626 2.56 -24.68 -17.03
CA LYS A 626 3.84 -24.27 -17.65
C LYS A 626 4.06 -24.87 -19.04
N GLN A 627 3.38 -25.96 -19.37
CA GLN A 627 3.55 -26.69 -20.62
C GLN A 627 2.47 -26.29 -21.63
N ILE A 628 1.22 -26.18 -21.18
CA ILE A 628 0.08 -25.77 -22.01
C ILE A 628 -0.79 -24.79 -21.22
N ALA A 629 -1.14 -23.66 -21.82
CA ALA A 629 -2.00 -22.65 -21.19
C ALA A 629 -3.42 -23.21 -21.00
N LEU A 630 -4.10 -22.86 -19.89
CA LEU A 630 -5.45 -23.35 -19.60
C LEU A 630 -6.48 -23.10 -20.71
N PRO A 631 -6.49 -21.95 -21.43
CA PRO A 631 -7.40 -21.74 -22.56
C PRO A 631 -7.19 -22.77 -23.68
N ASP A 632 -5.95 -23.10 -24.00
CA ASP A 632 -5.61 -24.08 -25.04
C ASP A 632 -5.93 -25.52 -24.59
N ILE A 633 -5.81 -25.83 -23.29
CA ILE A 633 -6.34 -27.07 -22.71
C ILE A 633 -7.85 -27.15 -22.91
N LEU A 634 -8.61 -26.11 -22.54
CA LEU A 634 -10.08 -26.07 -22.69
C LEU A 634 -10.53 -26.09 -24.16
N CYS A 635 -9.73 -25.49 -25.07
CA CYS A 635 -9.98 -25.49 -26.50
C CYS A 635 -9.83 -26.90 -27.09
N ASN A 636 -8.72 -27.57 -26.80
CA ASN A 636 -8.32 -28.83 -27.43
C ASN A 636 -8.74 -30.09 -26.64
N PHE A 637 -9.31 -29.96 -25.43
CA PHE A 637 -9.80 -31.09 -24.63
C PHE A 637 -10.76 -31.96 -25.44
N ARG A 638 -10.52 -33.28 -25.46
CA ARG A 638 -11.31 -34.27 -26.20
C ARG A 638 -11.54 -35.48 -25.30
N ILE A 639 -12.76 -36.00 -25.32
CA ILE A 639 -13.10 -37.31 -24.74
C ILE A 639 -13.50 -38.27 -25.85
N MET A 640 -13.17 -39.55 -25.69
CA MET A 640 -13.64 -40.60 -26.58
C MET A 640 -15.07 -40.97 -26.19
N VAL A 641 -16.03 -40.67 -27.07
CA VAL A 641 -17.42 -41.10 -26.91
C VAL A 641 -17.57 -42.52 -27.48
N ALA A 642 -18.69 -43.19 -27.20
CA ALA A 642 -19.07 -44.39 -27.96
C ALA A 642 -18.94 -44.14 -29.47
N GLU A 643 -18.53 -45.18 -30.22
CA GLU A 643 -18.08 -45.10 -31.62
C GLU A 643 -16.68 -44.50 -31.85
N ASN A 644 -15.88 -44.27 -30.79
CA ASN A 644 -14.49 -43.78 -30.85
C ASN A 644 -14.31 -42.40 -31.50
N ILE A 645 -15.37 -41.59 -31.54
CA ILE A 645 -15.28 -40.21 -32.05
C ILE A 645 -14.72 -39.30 -30.93
N PRO A 646 -13.61 -38.56 -31.16
CA PRO A 646 -13.07 -37.63 -30.17
C PRO A 646 -13.85 -36.31 -30.19
N VAL A 647 -14.65 -36.07 -29.14
CA VAL A 647 -15.52 -34.88 -29.02
C VAL A 647 -15.03 -34.00 -27.87
N ASN A 648 -15.02 -32.67 -28.04
CA ASN A 648 -14.86 -31.75 -26.91
C ASN A 648 -16.22 -31.60 -26.19
N PRO A 649 -16.38 -32.02 -24.93
CA PRO A 649 -17.65 -31.93 -24.22
C PRO A 649 -17.94 -30.52 -23.67
N LEU A 650 -16.98 -29.59 -23.74
CA LEU A 650 -17.06 -28.25 -23.16
C LEU A 650 -17.67 -27.29 -24.18
N CYS A 651 -18.94 -26.95 -23.98
CA CYS A 651 -19.70 -26.09 -24.89
C CYS A 651 -19.99 -24.71 -24.28
N TYR A 652 -20.38 -24.67 -23.01
CA TYR A 652 -20.82 -23.44 -22.33
C TYR A 652 -20.16 -23.29 -20.95
N LEU A 653 -19.49 -22.17 -20.71
CA LEU A 653 -19.09 -21.78 -19.37
C LEU A 653 -20.34 -21.37 -18.56
N TYR A 654 -20.39 -21.75 -17.28
CA TYR A 654 -21.44 -21.35 -16.36
C TYR A 654 -21.54 -19.80 -16.28
N PRO A 655 -22.75 -19.20 -16.31
CA PRO A 655 -24.06 -19.84 -16.26
C PRO A 655 -24.66 -20.27 -17.61
N ASN A 656 -24.25 -19.64 -18.73
CA ASN A 656 -24.63 -19.97 -20.11
C ASN A 656 -23.81 -19.21 -21.18
N THR A 657 -22.49 -19.05 -21.00
CA THR A 657 -21.64 -18.31 -21.95
C THR A 657 -20.94 -19.28 -22.91
N PRO A 658 -21.09 -19.16 -24.24
CA PRO A 658 -20.37 -20.00 -25.21
C PRO A 658 -18.86 -20.03 -24.93
N LYS A 659 -18.24 -21.22 -25.00
CA LYS A 659 -16.82 -21.44 -24.68
C LYS A 659 -15.91 -20.43 -25.41
N ASP A 660 -16.09 -20.28 -26.72
CA ASP A 660 -15.20 -19.47 -27.54
C ASP A 660 -15.43 -17.96 -27.32
N GLN A 661 -16.62 -17.55 -26.83
CA GLN A 661 -16.87 -16.17 -26.37
C GLN A 661 -16.17 -15.88 -25.04
N ALA A 662 -16.08 -16.86 -24.13
CA ALA A 662 -15.40 -16.70 -22.86
C ALA A 662 -13.86 -16.76 -22.98
N PHE A 663 -13.35 -17.71 -23.78
CA PHE A 663 -11.93 -18.05 -23.81
C PHE A 663 -11.20 -17.73 -25.13
N GLY A 664 -11.90 -17.44 -26.23
CA GLY A 664 -11.30 -17.31 -27.56
C GLY A 664 -10.23 -16.22 -27.67
N LYS A 665 -10.39 -15.13 -26.93
CA LYS A 665 -9.42 -14.03 -26.76
C LYS A 665 -8.10 -14.41 -26.06
N TYR A 666 -7.97 -15.65 -25.59
CA TYR A 666 -6.74 -16.20 -24.98
C TYR A 666 -6.29 -17.51 -25.65
N TYR A 667 -6.92 -17.95 -26.75
CA TYR A 667 -6.40 -19.07 -27.52
C TYR A 667 -5.13 -18.61 -28.22
N SER A 668 -4.08 -19.45 -28.17
CA SER A 668 -2.87 -19.20 -28.93
C SER A 668 -3.24 -19.10 -30.42
N GLU A 669 -2.81 -18.03 -31.10
CA GLU A 669 -3.06 -17.87 -32.53
C GLU A 669 -2.52 -19.10 -33.27
N LYS A 670 -3.41 -19.86 -33.91
CA LYS A 670 -3.00 -20.94 -34.80
C LYS A 670 -2.39 -20.28 -36.05
N THR A 671 -1.06 -20.25 -36.09
CA THR A 671 -0.29 -19.85 -37.28
C THR A 671 -0.91 -20.54 -38.50
N GLY A 672 -1.41 -19.74 -39.44
CA GLY A 672 -2.42 -20.16 -40.41
C GLY A 672 -1.89 -20.98 -41.58
N ASP A 673 -1.35 -22.16 -41.33
CA ASP A 673 -1.09 -23.21 -42.32
C ASP A 673 -1.45 -24.59 -41.76
N PRO A 674 -2.20 -25.44 -42.48
CA PRO A 674 -2.36 -26.84 -42.12
C PRO A 674 -1.05 -27.58 -42.44
N PRO A 675 -0.39 -28.25 -41.47
CA PRO A 675 0.85 -28.98 -41.74
C PRO A 675 0.58 -30.20 -42.62
N PHE A 676 0.77 -30.04 -43.93
CA PHE A 676 0.88 -31.17 -44.86
C PHE A 676 2.15 -31.95 -44.54
N SER A 677 1.97 -33.07 -43.84
CA SER A 677 2.95 -34.14 -43.60
C SER A 677 4.30 -33.72 -43.00
N ASP A 678 4.38 -33.78 -41.67
CA ASP A 678 5.20 -34.84 -41.07
C ASP A 678 4.57 -35.34 -39.75
N ALA A 679 4.89 -36.58 -39.35
CA ALA A 679 4.26 -37.25 -38.21
C ALA A 679 5.13 -37.15 -36.95
N GLY A 680 4.96 -36.06 -36.17
CA GLY A 680 5.72 -35.80 -34.95
C GLY A 680 4.92 -35.21 -33.78
N ASP A 681 4.36 -34.01 -33.94
CA ASP A 681 3.89 -33.23 -32.78
C ASP A 681 2.52 -33.66 -32.19
N ASP A 682 1.63 -34.25 -32.98
CA ASP A 682 0.36 -34.81 -32.48
C ASP A 682 0.60 -35.92 -31.43
N ASP A 683 1.70 -36.69 -31.57
CA ASP A 683 2.05 -37.76 -30.65
C ASP A 683 2.51 -37.22 -29.28
N LEU A 684 3.13 -36.04 -29.23
CA LEU A 684 3.47 -35.38 -27.96
C LEU A 684 2.23 -34.95 -27.17
N LEU A 685 1.21 -34.41 -27.85
CA LEU A 685 -0.07 -34.06 -27.22
C LEU A 685 -0.81 -35.33 -26.78
N LEU A 686 -0.93 -36.34 -27.66
CA LEU A 686 -1.63 -37.58 -27.35
C LEU A 686 -0.96 -38.35 -26.20
N GLN A 687 0.37 -38.46 -26.18
CA GLN A 687 1.09 -39.12 -25.07
C GLN A 687 0.91 -38.41 -23.71
N VAL A 688 0.65 -37.10 -23.67
CA VAL A 688 0.30 -36.38 -22.42
C VAL A 688 -1.11 -36.75 -21.96
N PHE A 689 -2.08 -36.92 -22.87
CA PHE A 689 -3.44 -37.33 -22.53
C PHE A 689 -3.57 -38.82 -22.20
N GLU A 690 -2.79 -39.71 -22.82
CA GLU A 690 -2.83 -41.16 -22.53
C GLU A 690 -2.17 -41.53 -21.18
N LYS A 691 -1.12 -40.83 -20.75
CA LYS A 691 -0.31 -41.21 -19.57
C LYS A 691 -0.92 -40.79 -18.22
N SER A 692 -2.20 -40.42 -18.16
CA SER A 692 -2.93 -40.22 -16.91
C SER A 692 -4.37 -40.69 -17.02
N PRO A 693 -4.92 -41.43 -16.03
CA PRO A 693 -6.35 -41.70 -15.98
C PRO A 693 -7.10 -40.40 -15.70
N MET A 694 -7.72 -39.83 -16.74
CA MET A 694 -8.23 -38.45 -16.71
C MET A 694 -9.54 -38.23 -15.92
N LEU A 695 -10.27 -39.30 -15.58
CA LEU A 695 -11.55 -39.25 -14.88
C LEU A 695 -11.42 -39.78 -13.44
N SER A 696 -11.96 -39.02 -12.48
CA SER A 696 -12.06 -39.45 -11.08
C SER A 696 -13.47 -39.95 -10.75
N SER A 697 -13.64 -41.27 -10.67
CA SER A 697 -14.91 -41.89 -10.27
C SER A 697 -15.04 -41.97 -8.75
N SER A 698 -16.26 -41.75 -8.24
CA SER A 698 -16.62 -41.91 -6.83
C SER A 698 -18.05 -42.43 -6.71
N THR A 699 -18.24 -43.74 -6.84
CA THR A 699 -19.54 -44.40 -6.63
C THR A 699 -19.75 -44.68 -5.15
N THR A 700 -20.61 -43.88 -4.51
CA THR A 700 -21.15 -44.09 -3.16
C THR A 700 -22.60 -43.62 -3.19
N ASP A 701 -23.51 -44.40 -2.62
CA ASP A 701 -24.92 -44.46 -3.01
C ASP A 701 -25.71 -43.14 -2.91
N ASP A 702 -26.42 -42.77 -3.98
CA ASP A 702 -27.25 -41.54 -4.05
C ASP A 702 -28.46 -41.59 -3.07
N ASP A 703 -28.89 -42.77 -2.61
CA ASP A 703 -30.09 -42.94 -1.78
C ASP A 703 -29.92 -42.48 -0.32
N MET A 704 -28.70 -42.47 0.24
CA MET A 704 -28.49 -42.15 1.66
C MET A 704 -28.42 -40.65 1.98
N LEU A 705 -28.37 -39.78 0.96
CA LEU A 705 -28.27 -38.32 1.14
C LEU A 705 -29.60 -37.57 0.98
N ASN A 706 -30.60 -38.17 0.31
CA ASN A 706 -31.90 -37.54 0.09
C ASN A 706 -32.78 -37.55 1.36
N SER A 707 -32.53 -38.46 2.31
CA SER A 707 -33.29 -38.62 3.56
C SER A 707 -32.94 -37.62 4.68
N ILE A 708 -31.99 -36.71 4.45
CA ILE A 708 -31.47 -35.76 5.46
C ILE A 708 -31.97 -34.32 5.21
N LEU A 709 -32.76 -34.09 4.15
CA LEU A 709 -33.17 -32.74 3.72
C LEU A 709 -34.67 -32.40 3.83
N ASP A 710 -35.55 -33.39 4.05
CA ASP A 710 -36.99 -33.18 4.21
C ASP A 710 -37.46 -33.45 5.66
N SER A 711 -37.48 -32.43 6.51
CA SER A 711 -38.15 -32.49 7.82
C SER A 711 -38.42 -31.11 8.45
N ASP A 712 -39.17 -30.24 7.77
CA ASP A 712 -39.82 -29.07 8.40
C ASP A 712 -41.09 -29.55 9.13
N SER A 713 -41.07 -29.61 10.47
CA SER A 713 -42.25 -29.87 11.33
C SER A 713 -42.04 -29.37 12.77
N GLU A 714 -43.14 -29.04 13.43
CA GLU A 714 -43.21 -28.12 14.58
C GLU A 714 -42.71 -28.66 15.94
N CYS A 715 -42.57 -27.75 16.92
CA CYS A 715 -41.99 -28.01 18.24
C CYS A 715 -42.87 -28.85 19.19
N THR A 716 -42.23 -29.65 20.03
CA THR A 716 -42.63 -29.78 21.46
C THR A 716 -41.44 -30.18 22.34
N VAL A 717 -41.44 -29.75 23.61
CA VAL A 717 -40.47 -30.15 24.66
C VAL A 717 -41.24 -30.94 25.75
N PRO A 718 -40.62 -31.85 26.52
CA PRO A 718 -40.06 -31.42 27.82
C PRO A 718 -38.85 -32.22 28.40
N ASP A 719 -38.01 -31.48 29.14
CA ASP A 719 -37.36 -31.80 30.43
C ASP A 719 -36.41 -33.00 30.72
N ALA A 720 -35.52 -32.70 31.69
CA ALA A 720 -34.80 -33.57 32.65
C ALA A 720 -33.30 -33.92 32.43
N PHE A 721 -32.52 -33.62 33.48
CA PHE A 721 -31.08 -33.84 33.74
C PHE A 721 -30.92 -34.86 34.92
N PRO A 722 -29.71 -35.21 35.45
CA PRO A 722 -28.36 -35.34 34.88
C PRO A 722 -27.72 -36.76 35.13
N PRO A 723 -26.56 -36.97 35.82
CA PRO A 723 -25.29 -37.31 35.15
C PRO A 723 -24.56 -38.59 35.66
N THR A 724 -23.50 -39.03 34.97
CA THR A 724 -22.37 -39.76 35.62
C THR A 724 -21.07 -39.74 34.82
N ALA A 725 -19.94 -39.85 35.53
CA ALA A 725 -18.60 -40.16 34.99
C ALA A 725 -17.92 -41.18 35.93
N PRO A 726 -16.93 -41.97 35.46
CA PRO A 726 -15.72 -42.15 36.27
C PRO A 726 -14.38 -42.35 35.50
N HIS A 727 -13.29 -42.03 36.22
CA HIS A 727 -11.90 -42.58 36.25
C HIS A 727 -11.29 -43.32 35.04
N ILE A 728 -10.08 -43.03 34.52
CA ILE A 728 -8.71 -42.82 35.08
C ILE A 728 -7.84 -44.11 35.23
N SER A 729 -6.93 -44.31 34.26
CA SER A 729 -5.54 -44.84 34.38
C SER A 729 -5.28 -46.30 34.85
N PRO A 730 -4.03 -46.85 34.77
CA PRO A 730 -2.82 -46.47 34.00
C PRO A 730 -2.13 -47.66 33.24
N SER A 731 -0.91 -47.41 32.73
CA SER A 731 0.21 -48.37 32.49
C SER A 731 0.18 -49.21 31.19
N CYS A 732 1.31 -49.74 30.67
CA CYS A 732 2.73 -49.31 30.60
C CYS A 732 3.46 -50.36 29.72
N LEU A 733 4.40 -49.95 28.87
CA LEU A 733 5.58 -50.78 28.53
C LEU A 733 6.67 -49.89 27.89
N GLN A 734 7.91 -50.08 28.33
CA GLN A 734 9.10 -49.41 27.80
C GLN A 734 9.92 -50.41 26.97
N HIS A 735 10.83 -49.94 26.13
CA HIS A 735 12.24 -50.33 26.31
C HIS A 735 13.20 -49.30 25.70
N ASN A 736 14.39 -49.24 26.28
CA ASN A 736 15.43 -48.23 26.01
C ASN A 736 16.18 -48.53 24.71
N PHE A 737 16.92 -47.52 24.20
CA PHE A 737 18.39 -47.57 24.25
C PHE A 737 18.99 -46.16 24.20
N SER A 738 20.18 -46.00 24.76
CA SER A 738 20.91 -44.74 24.85
C SER A 738 22.40 -45.02 25.07
N GLU A 739 23.27 -44.51 24.20
CA GLU A 739 24.67 -44.18 24.54
C GLU A 739 25.30 -43.23 23.49
N SER A 740 26.54 -42.82 23.73
CA SER A 740 27.15 -41.57 23.24
C SER A 740 28.11 -41.74 22.04
N PRO A 741 28.53 -40.64 21.38
CA PRO A 741 29.34 -40.71 20.16
C PRO A 741 30.87 -40.64 20.42
N LEU A 742 31.65 -41.27 19.53
CA LEU A 742 32.97 -40.81 19.05
C LEU A 742 33.49 -41.69 17.88
N ASP A 743 34.42 -41.16 17.12
CA ASP A 743 35.43 -41.80 16.24
C ASP A 743 35.04 -42.91 15.25
N ILE A 744 34.83 -42.52 13.97
CA ILE A 744 35.54 -43.13 12.83
C ILE A 744 36.05 -41.98 11.92
N PHE A 745 37.31 -42.06 11.50
CA PHE A 745 37.98 -41.15 10.56
C PHE A 745 38.73 -41.97 9.49
N ALA A 746 39.28 -41.29 8.48
CA ALA A 746 40.03 -41.81 7.32
C ALA A 746 39.14 -42.47 6.22
N ASP A 747 39.51 -42.43 4.93
CA ASP A 747 40.79 -42.03 4.35
C ASP A 747 40.66 -41.35 2.96
N ALA A 748 41.51 -40.35 2.67
CA ALA A 748 41.77 -39.77 1.33
C ALA A 748 42.86 -38.68 1.34
N LEU A 749 44.13 -39.09 1.44
CA LEU A 749 45.37 -38.31 1.21
C LEU A 749 45.55 -37.93 -0.29
N SER A 750 46.36 -36.96 -0.76
CA SER A 750 47.14 -35.84 -0.17
C SER A 750 47.66 -34.88 -1.32
N PRO A 751 48.86 -34.25 -1.34
CA PRO A 751 49.09 -32.81 -1.07
C PRO A 751 49.69 -31.99 -2.25
N ASP A 752 49.98 -30.68 -2.02
CA ASP A 752 51.37 -30.18 -2.03
C ASP A 752 51.57 -28.73 -1.50
N ILE A 753 52.61 -28.54 -0.65
CA ILE A 753 53.50 -27.36 -0.42
C ILE A 753 52.86 -26.02 0.08
N ASP A 754 53.08 -25.48 1.30
CA ASP A 754 54.28 -24.93 2.02
C ASP A 754 54.78 -23.52 1.55
N VAL A 755 55.31 -22.57 2.38
CA VAL A 755 55.73 -22.58 3.82
C VAL A 755 55.65 -21.18 4.51
N ASN A 756 55.70 -21.19 5.86
CA ASN A 756 55.78 -20.16 6.93
C ASN A 756 56.39 -18.73 6.74
N VAL A 757 56.00 -17.82 7.68
CA VAL A 757 56.84 -17.15 8.73
C VAL A 757 55.88 -16.49 9.76
N THR A 758 55.67 -16.99 11.01
CA THR A 758 56.44 -16.87 12.29
C THR A 758 56.60 -15.44 12.86
N LEU A 759 56.53 -15.15 14.18
CA LEU A 759 56.36 -15.97 15.40
C LEU A 759 55.74 -15.16 16.60
N HIS A 760 55.57 -15.81 17.76
CA HIS A 760 55.05 -15.28 19.05
C HIS A 760 56.08 -14.47 19.87
N GLU A 761 55.60 -13.49 20.66
CA GLU A 761 55.95 -13.11 22.05
C GLU A 761 55.23 -11.78 22.39
N PHE A 762 54.93 -11.33 23.63
CA PHE A 762 55.24 -11.72 25.01
C PHE A 762 54.00 -11.50 25.92
N ILE A 763 53.98 -12.06 27.14
CA ILE A 763 52.99 -11.72 28.21
C ILE A 763 53.75 -11.35 29.50
N ASN A 764 53.37 -10.24 30.17
CA ASN A 764 53.32 -10.08 31.64
C ASN A 764 52.79 -8.69 32.08
N SER A 765 52.30 -8.61 33.33
CA SER A 765 51.72 -7.44 34.05
C SER A 765 52.67 -7.02 35.21
N PRO A 766 52.43 -6.01 36.11
CA PRO A 766 51.25 -5.14 36.36
C PRO A 766 51.66 -3.62 36.56
N ASP A 767 51.10 -2.68 37.38
CA ASP A 767 50.09 -2.72 38.48
C ASP A 767 49.46 -1.36 38.93
N ILE A 768 48.38 -1.47 39.74
CA ILE A 768 47.85 -0.62 40.86
C ILE A 768 47.85 0.95 40.86
N LEU A 769 46.62 1.49 40.78
CA LEU A 769 45.88 2.55 41.56
C LEU A 769 46.51 3.83 42.19
N ASN A 770 45.60 4.83 42.30
CA ASN A 770 45.62 6.15 43.00
C ASN A 770 46.07 7.36 42.15
N GLY A 771 45.51 8.59 42.27
CA GLY A 771 44.35 9.06 43.05
C GLY A 771 44.34 10.61 43.26
N ILE A 772 43.22 11.18 43.73
CA ILE A 772 43.02 12.59 44.21
C ILE A 772 42.66 13.67 43.15
N ASN A 773 41.83 14.65 43.56
CA ASN A 773 41.31 15.83 42.82
C ASN A 773 42.16 17.10 43.09
N LEU A 774 42.10 18.11 42.19
CA LEU A 774 41.63 19.51 42.48
C LEU A 774 42.06 20.58 41.44
N ARG A 775 41.05 21.25 40.84
CA ARG A 775 40.85 22.73 40.75
C ARG A 775 41.96 23.69 40.26
N MET A 776 41.65 24.52 39.24
CA MET A 776 41.50 26.01 39.28
C MET A 776 41.66 26.68 37.88
N LEU A 777 40.93 27.78 37.66
CA LEU A 777 41.19 28.84 36.65
C LEU A 777 41.88 30.04 37.36
N PRO A 778 42.55 30.98 36.65
CA PRO A 778 41.91 32.15 35.96
C PRO A 778 42.26 32.20 34.44
N GLU A 779 41.61 32.93 33.52
CA GLU A 779 41.28 34.38 33.40
C GLU A 779 42.55 35.25 33.21
N GLU A 780 42.77 35.83 32.01
CA GLU A 780 42.58 37.27 31.64
C GLU A 780 43.88 38.10 31.81
N SER A 781 44.16 39.21 31.11
CA SER A 781 43.52 39.92 29.96
C SER A 781 44.57 40.81 29.23
N ASP A 782 44.10 41.86 28.54
CA ASP A 782 44.79 43.05 27.99
C ASP A 782 45.45 42.87 26.59
N ASP A 783 45.00 43.51 25.50
CA ASP A 783 44.82 44.96 25.16
C ASP A 783 46.14 45.69 24.84
N PHE A 784 46.23 46.67 23.92
CA PHE A 784 45.29 47.34 22.99
C PHE A 784 46.12 47.73 21.73
N VAL A 785 45.57 47.93 20.52
CA VAL A 785 45.27 49.24 19.87
C VAL A 785 45.00 48.96 18.38
N LEU A 786 44.08 49.70 17.74
CA LEU A 786 43.90 49.72 16.28
C LEU A 786 44.74 50.81 15.60
N ASP A 787 45.17 50.58 14.35
CA ASP A 787 44.82 51.52 13.26
C ASP A 787 44.80 50.80 11.89
N SER A 788 44.51 51.56 10.84
CA SER A 788 43.88 51.14 9.59
C SER A 788 44.80 51.33 8.37
N GLY A 789 44.57 50.52 7.34
CA GLY A 789 45.38 50.53 6.11
C GLY A 789 44.75 49.70 4.99
N LEU A 790 43.83 50.30 4.23
CA LEU A 790 43.21 49.68 3.06
C LEU A 790 44.22 49.54 1.91
N ILE A 791 44.27 48.37 1.26
CA ILE A 791 43.85 48.19 -0.15
C ILE A 791 44.04 46.73 -0.64
N GLN A 792 42.99 46.27 -1.33
CA GLN A 792 42.84 45.15 -2.29
C GLN A 792 44.02 44.90 -3.27
N ASP A 793 44.23 43.73 -3.92
CA ASP A 793 43.68 42.35 -3.88
C ASP A 793 44.57 41.47 -4.82
N LEU A 794 44.14 40.23 -5.15
CA LEU A 794 44.60 39.31 -6.21
C LEU A 794 45.90 38.50 -5.96
N GLY A 795 45.81 37.14 -5.99
CA GLY A 795 46.99 36.28 -6.21
C GLY A 795 47.00 34.82 -5.71
N TYR A 796 46.10 33.95 -6.18
CA TYR A 796 46.31 32.48 -6.13
C TYR A 796 47.36 32.03 -7.17
N PRO A 797 47.93 30.78 -7.12
CA PRO A 797 47.92 29.74 -6.07
C PRO A 797 49.34 29.21 -5.70
N ASN A 798 49.44 28.24 -4.76
CA ASN A 798 50.21 26.99 -4.97
C ASN A 798 50.05 25.94 -3.83
N ILE A 799 50.30 24.68 -4.19
CA ILE A 799 50.26 23.42 -3.40
C ILE A 799 51.68 22.83 -3.49
N PRO A 800 52.35 22.27 -2.42
CA PRO A 800 52.07 20.87 -2.03
C PRO A 800 52.44 20.33 -0.59
N LEU A 801 51.67 19.32 -0.17
CA LEU A 801 52.07 18.00 0.42
C LEU A 801 52.74 17.83 1.82
N THR A 802 51.97 17.19 2.74
CA THR A 802 52.33 16.05 3.66
C THR A 802 53.39 16.26 4.78
N PRO A 803 53.52 15.35 5.79
CA PRO A 803 52.82 14.07 6.07
C PRO A 803 51.42 14.20 6.65
#